data_AF-A0A3M7IHY7-F1
#
_entry.id   AF-A0A3M7IHY7-F1
#
_cell.length_a   1.000
_cell.length_b   1.000
_cell.length_c   1.000
_cell.angle_alpha   90.00
_cell.angle_beta   90.00
_cell.angle_gamma   90.00
#
_symmetry.space_group_name_H-M   'P 1'
#
loop_
_entity.id
_entity.type
_entity.pdbx_description
1 polymer ?
#
loop_
_entity_poly.entity_id
_entity_poly.type
_entity_poly.pdbx_seq_one_letter_code
_entity_poly.pdbx_strand_id
1 'polypeptide(L)'
;MSFGQLACLYQGALCLLLLPVWAAEHEQHPLMPADVPRDTNKRPNMIFILTDDQDLHMDSLSYMPYLQEHLIKKGTSYDRHYCTVALCCPSRASLLTGKAAHNVNVTDVNPPYGGYPKFVSQGFNSAYLPLWLQEAGYNTYYTGKLFNAHSIDNYDSPFAAGWNGSDFLLDPFTYEYLNATMQRNRDDPVSYKGQYSADVVASKAYGFLDEAIEARTKGDRPFWLGIAPMAPHSNNHHNERSIDGNFTEKSVTMSPPVSAQRHKHLFQDVKVPRTPHFNPDRPNGVSWIGQLPQQNETNVDYNDEWYRSRLRALQPVDEMIDEVFRKLEEAGITDETYVFFSTDNGYHIGQHRLQPGKQCAYEEDINVPFIVRGPGVASGQRTDLVSTHTDLAPTFLHLAGVDDRTMEKYKFDGQAMPLTPNSGNNYFGRRTEHVNVEMWGIIMSEGKHGQVLHPNHTYKALRLVGEDYNLLYTVWCSNEHELYDLNRDPWEMENLYTRDDNRILSFVETSKGSKEMNSVTSEDHESISQDSFRPTFTEANENVDYTKRSDTSPENVTVSIPRLISRLDTLLIVLKTCKGRQCTHPWEVLHPEGDVQDLHDALNSDFDEFYEVQQRVYFEKCEKGYIAESEGPDGPKIWGEGGVGVMWDEMAV
;
A
#
# COMPACT_ATOMS: atom_id res chain seq x y z
N MET A 1 -46.69 20.92 19.57
CA MET A 1 -47.47 21.05 20.82
C MET A 1 -46.90 20.08 21.85
N SER A 2 -46.32 20.64 22.92
CA SER A 2 -46.38 20.17 24.34
C SER A 2 -45.88 18.77 24.72
N PHE A 3 -45.12 18.52 25.79
CA PHE A 3 -44.34 19.28 26.79
C PHE A 3 -43.73 18.19 27.70
N GLY A 4 -42.55 18.41 28.30
CA GLY A 4 -42.07 17.53 29.36
C GLY A 4 -40.61 17.74 29.79
N GLN A 5 -40.24 18.96 30.13
CA GLN A 5 -38.98 19.30 30.81
C GLN A 5 -38.97 18.73 32.24
N LEU A 6 -37.83 18.20 32.70
CA LEU A 6 -37.43 18.28 34.11
C LEU A 6 -36.13 19.09 34.20
N ALA A 7 -36.22 20.20 34.93
CA ALA A 7 -35.13 21.10 35.24
C ALA A 7 -34.25 20.54 36.37
N CYS A 8 -32.93 20.66 36.23
CA CYS A 8 -31.98 20.48 37.32
C CYS A 8 -31.45 21.87 37.71
N LEU A 9 -31.73 22.30 38.95
CA LEU A 9 -31.12 23.47 39.58
C LEU A 9 -30.58 23.06 40.95
N TYR A 10 -29.30 23.39 41.16
CA TYR A 10 -28.58 23.58 42.43
C TYR A 10 -28.42 22.39 43.40
N GLN A 11 -27.23 21.78 43.38
CA GLN A 11 -26.25 21.92 44.47
C GLN A 11 -24.90 21.35 44.01
N GLY A 12 -23.83 22.12 44.26
CA GLY A 12 -22.48 21.83 43.80
C GLY A 12 -21.92 20.53 44.37
N ALA A 13 -21.56 19.62 43.48
CA ALA A 13 -20.51 18.64 43.69
C ALA A 13 -19.93 18.31 42.31
N LEU A 14 -18.61 18.47 42.19
CA LEU A 14 -17.82 18.20 41.00
C LEU A 14 -17.84 16.69 40.74
N CYS A 15 -18.73 16.20 39.87
CA CYS A 15 -18.66 14.83 39.36
C CYS A 15 -17.61 14.78 38.24
N LEU A 16 -16.36 14.53 38.61
CA LEU A 16 -15.33 14.00 37.71
C LEU A 16 -15.78 12.60 37.28
N LEU A 17 -16.42 12.51 36.12
CA LEU A 17 -16.59 11.24 35.41
C LEU A 17 -15.23 10.89 34.80
N LEU A 18 -14.47 10.06 35.53
CA LEU A 18 -13.36 9.30 34.96
C LEU A 18 -13.95 8.32 33.94
N LEU A 19 -13.92 8.70 32.66
CA LEU A 19 -14.00 7.73 31.59
C LEU A 19 -12.73 6.87 31.67
N PRO A 20 -12.84 5.53 31.70
CA PRO A 20 -11.66 4.72 31.55
C PRO A 20 -11.18 4.92 30.11
N VAL A 21 -10.07 5.64 29.96
CA VAL A 21 -9.28 5.60 28.73
C VAL A 21 -8.80 4.15 28.64
N TRP A 22 -9.48 3.36 27.82
CA TRP A 22 -8.91 2.10 27.38
C TRP A 22 -7.77 2.49 26.45
N ALA A 23 -6.54 2.47 26.98
CA ALA A 23 -5.37 2.33 26.14
C ALA A 23 -5.56 0.99 25.41
N ALA A 24 -5.88 1.05 24.13
CA ALA A 24 -5.86 -0.12 23.29
C ALA A 24 -4.40 -0.59 23.22
N GLU A 25 -4.13 -1.81 23.68
CA GLU A 25 -2.90 -2.52 23.35
C GLU A 25 -2.91 -2.71 21.82
N HIS A 26 -2.01 -2.01 21.13
CA HIS A 26 -1.93 -1.97 19.67
C HIS A 26 -0.88 -2.98 19.16
N GLU A 27 -1.04 -4.26 19.47
CA GLU A 27 -0.45 -5.28 18.60
C GLU A 27 -1.09 -5.12 17.21
N GLN A 28 -0.30 -5.14 16.12
CA GLN A 28 -0.84 -5.28 14.76
C GLN A 28 -1.87 -6.42 14.80
N HIS A 29 -3.15 -6.08 14.68
CA HIS A 29 -4.25 -6.99 14.96
C HIS A 29 -4.13 -8.19 14.02
N PRO A 30 -3.82 -9.38 14.55
CA PRO A 30 -3.64 -10.56 13.73
C PRO A 30 -4.97 -10.86 13.02
N LEU A 31 -4.87 -11.50 11.86
CA LEU A 31 -6.05 -11.93 11.12
C LEU A 31 -6.98 -12.71 12.05
N MET A 32 -8.27 -12.42 11.98
CA MET A 32 -9.26 -13.16 12.74
C MET A 32 -9.56 -14.53 12.09
N PRO A 33 -9.84 -15.58 12.88
CA PRO A 33 -10.32 -16.86 12.38
C PRO A 33 -11.54 -16.69 11.48
N ALA A 34 -11.52 -17.41 10.35
CA ALA A 34 -12.65 -17.43 9.44
C ALA A 34 -13.88 -18.09 10.08
N ASP A 35 -15.07 -17.63 9.69
CA ASP A 35 -16.34 -18.27 10.08
C ASP A 35 -16.57 -19.62 9.38
N VAL A 36 -15.82 -19.92 8.31
CA VAL A 36 -15.97 -21.13 7.49
C VAL A 36 -14.60 -21.81 7.27
N PRO A 37 -14.45 -23.13 7.55
CA PRO A 37 -13.23 -23.87 7.28
C PRO A 37 -12.90 -23.95 5.78
N ARG A 38 -11.62 -23.81 5.44
CA ARG A 38 -11.09 -24.03 4.09
C ARG A 38 -11.24 -25.51 3.70
N ASP A 39 -11.88 -25.82 2.57
CA ASP A 39 -11.65 -27.11 1.90
C ASP A 39 -10.27 -27.03 1.22
N THR A 40 -9.28 -27.68 1.83
CA THR A 40 -7.86 -27.48 1.53
C THR A 40 -7.39 -28.13 0.23
N ASN A 41 -8.25 -28.85 -0.49
CA ASN A 41 -7.83 -29.69 -1.61
C ASN A 41 -8.01 -29.05 -3.01
N LYS A 42 -8.67 -27.89 -3.13
CA LYS A 42 -8.86 -27.21 -4.44
C LYS A 42 -8.12 -25.88 -4.51
N ARG A 43 -7.45 -25.65 -5.65
CA ARG A 43 -6.83 -24.36 -5.97
C ARG A 43 -7.92 -23.32 -6.26
N PRO A 44 -7.89 -22.15 -5.61
CA PRO A 44 -8.96 -21.16 -5.72
C PRO A 44 -8.86 -20.37 -7.03
N ASN A 45 -9.96 -19.76 -7.45
CA ASN A 45 -9.94 -18.73 -8.48
C ASN A 45 -9.53 -17.38 -7.87
N MET A 46 -9.06 -16.46 -8.71
CA MET A 46 -8.62 -15.13 -8.28
C MET A 46 -9.13 -14.06 -9.25
N ILE A 47 -9.72 -12.99 -8.71
CA ILE A 47 -10.07 -11.77 -9.45
C ILE A 47 -9.37 -10.60 -8.76
N PHE A 48 -8.70 -9.76 -9.54
CA PHE A 48 -8.08 -8.54 -9.05
C PHE A 48 -8.68 -7.32 -9.75
N ILE A 49 -9.36 -6.48 -8.98
CA ILE A 49 -9.96 -5.22 -9.44
C ILE A 49 -9.01 -4.09 -9.02
N LEU A 50 -8.50 -3.35 -10.00
CA LEU A 50 -7.48 -2.32 -9.81
C LEU A 50 -7.94 -0.99 -10.43
N THR A 51 -8.46 -0.07 -9.62
CA THR A 51 -8.78 1.29 -10.07
C THR A 51 -7.50 2.13 -10.23
N ASP A 52 -7.62 3.28 -10.91
CA ASP A 52 -6.48 4.15 -11.24
C ASP A 52 -6.66 5.49 -10.51
N ASP A 53 -5.73 5.82 -9.61
CA ASP A 53 -5.79 6.99 -8.72
C ASP A 53 -6.98 7.02 -7.74
N GLN A 54 -7.36 5.95 -7.05
CA GLN A 54 -8.47 6.01 -6.09
C GLN A 54 -8.00 6.35 -4.67
N ASP A 55 -8.61 7.38 -4.06
CA ASP A 55 -8.23 7.80 -2.70
C ASP A 55 -8.80 6.87 -1.61
N LEU A 56 -8.03 6.68 -0.54
CA LEU A 56 -8.50 6.17 0.75
C LEU A 56 -8.92 7.33 1.67
N HIS A 57 -8.07 8.36 1.76
CA HIS A 57 -8.17 9.44 2.76
C HIS A 57 -9.18 10.54 2.42
N MET A 58 -9.74 10.54 1.21
CA MET A 58 -10.86 11.43 0.86
C MET A 58 -12.21 10.69 0.81
N ASP A 59 -12.32 9.50 1.42
CA ASP A 59 -13.58 8.77 1.64
C ASP A 59 -14.30 8.30 0.35
N SER A 60 -13.58 8.06 -0.76
CA SER A 60 -14.21 7.59 -1.99
C SER A 60 -14.98 6.26 -1.83
N LEU A 61 -14.52 5.36 -0.96
CA LEU A 61 -15.10 4.02 -0.76
C LEU A 61 -16.52 4.06 -0.17
N SER A 62 -16.88 5.12 0.57
CA SER A 62 -18.22 5.27 1.15
C SER A 62 -19.29 5.58 0.10
N TYR A 63 -18.88 5.97 -1.11
CA TYR A 63 -19.76 6.26 -2.24
C TYR A 63 -19.89 5.09 -3.23
N MET A 64 -19.36 3.92 -2.89
CA MET A 64 -19.40 2.70 -3.71
C MET A 64 -20.23 1.60 -2.99
N PRO A 65 -21.58 1.67 -3.05
CA PRO A 65 -22.45 0.76 -2.29
C PRO A 65 -22.24 -0.74 -2.61
N TYR A 66 -21.92 -1.11 -3.84
CA TYR A 66 -21.72 -2.52 -4.21
C TYR A 66 -20.35 -3.04 -3.76
N LEU A 67 -19.30 -2.21 -3.80
CA LEU A 67 -18.03 -2.50 -3.12
C LEU A 67 -18.25 -2.74 -1.62
N GLN A 68 -19.04 -1.87 -0.99
CA GLN A 68 -19.38 -2.00 0.43
C GLN A 68 -20.11 -3.31 0.72
N GLU A 69 -21.11 -3.66 -0.09
CA GLU A 69 -21.92 -4.86 0.07
C GLU A 69 -21.13 -6.15 -0.18
N HIS A 70 -20.37 -6.20 -1.28
CA HIS A 70 -19.77 -7.43 -1.74
C HIS A 70 -18.37 -7.68 -1.22
N LEU A 71 -17.62 -6.64 -0.87
CA LEU A 71 -16.22 -6.75 -0.46
C LEU A 71 -16.02 -6.31 0.99
N ILE A 72 -16.34 -5.06 1.35
CA ILE A 72 -16.04 -4.55 2.70
C ILE A 72 -16.80 -5.33 3.79
N LYS A 73 -18.11 -5.53 3.63
CA LYS A 73 -18.92 -6.27 4.62
C LYS A 73 -18.68 -7.77 4.64
N LYS A 74 -18.16 -8.33 3.54
CA LYS A 74 -18.01 -9.77 3.31
C LYS A 74 -16.56 -10.25 3.25
N GLY A 75 -15.61 -9.35 3.53
CA GLY A 75 -14.18 -9.59 3.47
C GLY A 75 -13.43 -8.83 4.56
N THR A 76 -12.12 -8.73 4.42
CA THR A 76 -11.23 -7.99 5.32
C THR A 76 -10.64 -6.78 4.62
N SER A 77 -10.75 -5.60 5.24
CA SER A 77 -10.05 -4.38 4.80
C SER A 77 -8.68 -4.27 5.47
N TYR A 78 -7.67 -3.87 4.71
CA TYR A 78 -6.30 -3.68 5.18
C TYR A 78 -6.04 -2.19 5.28
N ASP A 79 -5.96 -1.68 6.50
CA ASP A 79 -5.88 -0.25 6.78
C ASP A 79 -4.49 0.31 6.45
N ARG A 80 -3.48 -0.55 6.38
CA ARG A 80 -2.06 -0.20 6.21
C ARG A 80 -1.46 -0.86 4.98
N HIS A 81 -2.17 -0.78 3.86
CA HIS A 81 -1.64 -1.16 2.55
C HIS A 81 -1.08 0.05 1.82
N TYR A 82 0.12 -0.09 1.27
CA TYR A 82 0.86 1.03 0.68
C TYR A 82 1.36 0.74 -0.74
N CYS A 83 1.29 1.74 -1.62
CA CYS A 83 2.11 1.73 -2.83
C CYS A 83 3.53 2.22 -2.50
N THR A 84 4.56 1.57 -3.05
CA THR A 84 5.97 1.96 -2.82
C THR A 84 6.43 3.10 -3.73
N VAL A 85 5.58 3.53 -4.66
CA VAL A 85 5.79 4.65 -5.58
C VAL A 85 4.41 5.17 -6.00
N ALA A 86 4.08 6.41 -5.66
CA ALA A 86 2.76 6.99 -5.95
C ALA A 86 2.65 7.48 -7.41
N LEU A 87 2.95 6.61 -8.37
CA LEU A 87 2.88 6.89 -9.80
C LEU A 87 2.51 5.63 -10.58
N CYS A 88 1.57 5.78 -11.52
CA CYS A 88 0.88 4.68 -12.20
C CYS A 88 1.79 3.54 -12.68
N CYS A 89 2.57 3.73 -13.76
CA CYS A 89 3.36 2.66 -14.37
C CYS A 89 4.40 2.03 -13.42
N PRO A 90 5.20 2.82 -12.68
CA PRO A 90 6.11 2.27 -11.66
C PRO A 90 5.41 1.41 -10.61
N SER A 91 4.26 1.85 -10.11
CA SER A 91 3.50 1.14 -9.09
C SER A 91 2.93 -0.17 -9.62
N ARG A 92 2.33 -0.15 -10.82
CA ARG A 92 1.82 -1.34 -11.51
C ARG A 92 2.94 -2.34 -11.83
N ALA A 93 4.11 -1.84 -12.20
CA ALA A 93 5.27 -2.69 -12.47
C ALA A 93 5.75 -3.37 -11.17
N SER A 94 5.77 -2.62 -10.05
CA SER A 94 6.10 -3.15 -8.73
C SER A 94 5.10 -4.24 -8.29
N LEU A 95 3.81 -3.99 -8.48
CA LEU A 95 2.72 -4.92 -8.19
C LEU A 95 2.84 -6.23 -8.96
N LEU A 96 3.05 -6.16 -10.28
CA LEU A 96 3.05 -7.34 -11.16
C LEU A 96 4.36 -8.13 -11.11
N THR A 97 5.43 -7.56 -10.56
CA THR A 97 6.72 -8.25 -10.41
C THR A 97 7.05 -8.63 -8.97
N GLY A 98 6.36 -8.05 -7.98
CA GLY A 98 6.68 -8.17 -6.57
C GLY A 98 8.03 -7.55 -6.20
N LYS A 99 8.44 -6.50 -6.94
CA LYS A 99 9.75 -5.85 -6.79
C LYS A 99 9.60 -4.34 -6.58
N ALA A 100 10.54 -3.72 -5.87
CA ALA A 100 10.57 -2.27 -5.69
C ALA A 100 10.90 -1.56 -7.02
N ALA A 101 10.47 -0.29 -7.14
CA ALA A 101 10.60 0.47 -8.38
C ALA A 101 12.06 0.60 -8.87
N HIS A 102 13.02 0.76 -7.95
CA HIS A 102 14.44 0.78 -8.29
C HIS A 102 14.96 -0.56 -8.84
N ASN A 103 14.41 -1.69 -8.40
CA ASN A 103 14.79 -3.03 -8.89
C ASN A 103 14.14 -3.39 -10.21
N VAL A 104 12.94 -2.87 -10.47
CA VAL A 104 12.30 -2.98 -11.80
C VAL A 104 12.90 -1.96 -12.78
N ASN A 105 13.47 -0.86 -12.27
CA ASN A 105 13.97 0.27 -13.03
C ASN A 105 12.91 0.84 -14.00
N VAL A 106 11.65 0.90 -13.54
CA VAL A 106 10.54 1.59 -14.22
C VAL A 106 10.09 2.65 -13.23
N THR A 107 10.55 3.89 -13.40
CA THR A 107 10.41 4.97 -12.41
C THR A 107 9.71 6.21 -12.96
N ASP A 108 9.17 6.13 -14.18
CA ASP A 108 8.37 7.18 -14.81
C ASP A 108 7.18 6.52 -15.56
N VAL A 109 6.27 7.32 -16.06
CA VAL A 109 5.22 6.90 -16.99
C VAL A 109 5.69 6.92 -18.45
N ASN A 110 6.75 7.66 -18.77
CA ASN A 110 7.27 7.84 -20.12
C ASN A 110 8.69 7.27 -20.30
N PRO A 111 9.05 6.81 -21.52
CA PRO A 111 10.45 6.56 -21.88
C PRO A 111 11.32 7.82 -21.72
N PRO A 112 12.62 7.69 -21.40
CA PRO A 112 13.38 6.43 -21.29
C PRO A 112 13.34 5.78 -19.90
N TYR A 113 12.75 6.44 -18.90
CA TYR A 113 12.78 5.96 -17.50
C TYR A 113 11.56 5.11 -17.11
N GLY A 114 10.57 5.04 -17.99
CA GLY A 114 9.26 4.52 -17.68
C GLY A 114 8.48 3.95 -18.85
N GLY A 115 7.24 3.57 -18.54
CA GLY A 115 6.30 3.03 -19.52
C GLY A 115 6.60 1.59 -19.97
N TYR A 116 5.70 1.02 -20.76
CA TYR A 116 5.80 -0.34 -21.29
C TYR A 116 7.12 -0.62 -22.04
N PRO A 117 7.66 0.29 -22.88
CA PRO A 117 8.94 0.06 -23.53
C PRO A 117 10.10 -0.15 -22.55
N LYS A 118 10.13 0.60 -21.43
CA LYS A 118 11.15 0.42 -20.40
C LYS A 118 10.96 -0.92 -19.70
N PHE A 119 9.75 -1.28 -19.29
CA PHE A 119 9.43 -2.58 -18.68
C PHE A 119 9.91 -3.76 -19.55
N VAL A 120 9.64 -3.71 -20.86
CA VAL A 120 10.14 -4.70 -21.83
C VAL A 120 11.67 -4.69 -21.91
N SER A 121 12.29 -3.52 -22.01
CA SER A 121 13.75 -3.39 -22.12
C SER A 121 14.51 -3.93 -20.90
N GLN A 122 13.87 -3.94 -19.73
CA GLN A 122 14.40 -4.51 -18.49
C GLN A 122 14.16 -6.04 -18.40
N GLY A 123 13.51 -6.65 -19.41
CA GLY A 123 13.30 -8.09 -19.50
C GLY A 123 12.04 -8.60 -18.79
N PHE A 124 11.25 -7.73 -18.13
CA PHE A 124 10.13 -8.16 -17.30
C PHE A 124 8.92 -8.68 -18.09
N ASN A 125 8.83 -8.41 -19.40
CA ASN A 125 7.82 -9.08 -20.25
C ASN A 125 8.02 -10.61 -20.38
N SER A 126 9.08 -11.15 -19.76
CA SER A 126 9.32 -12.59 -19.62
C SER A 126 9.36 -13.08 -18.17
N ALA A 127 9.19 -12.18 -17.19
CA ALA A 127 9.39 -12.47 -15.77
C ALA A 127 8.46 -11.61 -14.89
N TYR A 128 7.17 -11.88 -14.97
CA TYR A 128 6.15 -11.20 -14.17
C TYR A 128 4.91 -12.09 -13.96
N LEU A 129 4.07 -11.70 -12.99
CA LEU A 129 2.97 -12.47 -12.41
C LEU A 129 2.14 -13.33 -13.38
N PRO A 130 1.60 -12.81 -14.50
CA PRO A 130 0.77 -13.62 -15.40
C PRO A 130 1.48 -14.86 -15.95
N LEU A 131 2.77 -14.76 -16.26
CA LEU A 131 3.55 -15.91 -16.73
C LEU A 131 3.72 -16.96 -15.62
N TRP A 132 4.05 -16.52 -14.42
CA TRP A 132 4.23 -17.41 -13.26
C TRP A 132 2.92 -18.10 -12.85
N LEU A 133 1.77 -17.42 -13.00
CA LEU A 133 0.46 -18.04 -12.79
C LEU A 133 0.14 -19.08 -13.88
N GLN A 134 0.47 -18.81 -15.14
CA GLN A 134 0.33 -19.81 -16.20
C GLN A 134 1.22 -21.03 -15.96
N GLU A 135 2.45 -20.85 -15.49
CA GLU A 135 3.34 -21.94 -15.07
C GLU A 135 2.72 -22.75 -13.92
N ALA A 136 2.04 -22.08 -12.98
CA ALA A 136 1.26 -22.71 -11.93
C ALA A 136 -0.05 -23.37 -12.43
N GLY A 137 -0.36 -23.30 -13.73
CA GLY A 137 -1.52 -23.95 -14.34
C GLY A 137 -2.83 -23.18 -14.22
N TYR A 138 -2.76 -21.86 -14.02
CA TYR A 138 -3.91 -20.96 -14.08
C TYR A 138 -4.16 -20.49 -15.50
N ASN A 139 -5.44 -20.32 -15.86
CA ASN A 139 -5.79 -19.46 -16.98
C ASN A 139 -5.69 -17.99 -16.55
N THR A 140 -5.07 -17.14 -17.35
CA THR A 140 -4.86 -15.73 -17.03
C THR A 140 -5.59 -14.83 -18.01
N TYR A 141 -6.38 -13.91 -17.48
CA TYR A 141 -7.16 -12.96 -18.25
C TYR A 141 -6.92 -11.53 -17.77
N TYR A 142 -6.99 -10.55 -18.67
CA TYR A 142 -6.82 -9.15 -18.30
C TYR A 142 -7.67 -8.20 -19.14
N THR A 143 -8.28 -7.19 -18.51
CA THR A 143 -8.83 -6.06 -19.26
C THR A 143 -8.59 -4.72 -18.58
N GLY A 144 -8.42 -3.67 -19.39
CA GLY A 144 -8.20 -2.31 -18.91
C GLY A 144 -6.75 -1.85 -19.04
N LYS A 145 -6.35 -0.90 -18.20
CA LYS A 145 -5.02 -0.27 -18.25
C LYS A 145 -3.96 -1.22 -17.72
N LEU A 146 -2.95 -1.55 -18.53
CA LEU A 146 -1.80 -2.34 -18.10
C LEU A 146 -0.64 -1.43 -17.66
N PHE A 147 -0.11 -0.63 -18.58
CA PHE A 147 1.00 0.30 -18.36
C PHE A 147 0.81 1.59 -19.16
N ASN A 148 1.41 2.68 -18.70
CA ASN A 148 1.61 3.86 -19.54
C ASN A 148 2.54 3.54 -20.73
N ALA A 149 2.42 4.28 -21.82
CA ALA A 149 3.16 4.09 -23.07
C ALA A 149 2.99 2.71 -23.72
N HIS A 150 2.03 1.90 -23.25
CA HIS A 150 1.49 0.79 -24.03
C HIS A 150 0.44 1.37 -24.98
N SER A 151 0.75 1.40 -26.27
CA SER A 151 0.11 2.31 -27.21
C SER A 151 -0.32 1.61 -28.49
N ILE A 152 -1.16 2.30 -29.27
CA ILE A 152 -1.54 1.88 -30.62
C ILE A 152 -0.36 1.67 -31.59
N ASP A 153 0.83 2.19 -31.25
CA ASP A 153 2.03 2.08 -32.08
C ASP A 153 2.92 0.88 -31.66
N ASN A 154 2.79 0.36 -30.43
CA ASN A 154 3.66 -0.68 -29.89
C ASN A 154 2.96 -1.88 -29.24
N TYR A 155 1.63 -1.95 -29.32
CA TYR A 155 0.78 -2.94 -28.63
C TYR A 155 1.16 -4.42 -28.87
N ASP A 156 1.71 -4.77 -30.04
CA ASP A 156 2.17 -6.12 -30.40
C ASP A 156 3.70 -6.17 -30.64
N SER A 157 4.45 -5.19 -30.11
CA SER A 157 5.90 -5.03 -30.38
C SER A 157 6.74 -4.77 -29.11
N PRO A 158 7.01 -5.81 -28.29
CA PRO A 158 6.35 -7.11 -28.31
C PRO A 158 4.99 -7.05 -27.62
N PHE A 159 4.12 -8.01 -27.91
CA PHE A 159 2.92 -8.24 -27.12
C PHE A 159 3.23 -8.48 -25.63
N ALA A 160 2.39 -7.96 -24.74
CA ALA A 160 2.47 -8.26 -23.31
C ALA A 160 2.20 -9.76 -23.09
N ALA A 161 3.17 -10.51 -22.57
CA ALA A 161 3.09 -11.98 -22.54
C ALA A 161 2.27 -12.52 -21.36
N GLY A 162 1.90 -13.80 -21.39
CA GLY A 162 1.32 -14.47 -20.22
C GLY A 162 -0.20 -14.40 -20.09
N TRP A 163 -0.93 -14.20 -21.18
CA TRP A 163 -2.40 -14.09 -21.17
C TRP A 163 -3.06 -15.17 -22.03
N ASN A 164 -4.05 -15.87 -21.48
CA ASN A 164 -4.99 -16.67 -22.26
C ASN A 164 -5.94 -15.79 -23.06
N GLY A 165 -6.30 -14.63 -22.50
CA GLY A 165 -7.06 -13.59 -23.19
C GLY A 165 -6.83 -12.21 -22.58
N SER A 166 -6.70 -11.19 -23.41
CA SER A 166 -6.53 -9.81 -22.94
C SER A 166 -7.29 -8.79 -23.78
N ASP A 167 -7.77 -7.71 -23.14
CA ASP A 167 -8.27 -6.49 -23.79
C ASP A 167 -7.61 -5.27 -23.12
N PHE A 168 -6.49 -4.80 -23.66
CA PHE A 168 -5.72 -3.70 -23.06
C PHE A 168 -6.21 -2.33 -23.52
N LEU A 169 -6.36 -1.37 -22.61
CA LEU A 169 -6.44 0.05 -22.96
C LEU A 169 -5.08 0.52 -23.50
N LEU A 170 -5.11 1.31 -24.57
CA LEU A 170 -3.91 1.78 -25.27
C LEU A 170 -3.82 3.30 -25.35
N ASP A 171 -2.62 3.81 -25.10
CA ASP A 171 -2.27 5.21 -25.31
C ASP A 171 -2.33 5.59 -26.81
N PRO A 172 -2.70 6.83 -27.14
CA PRO A 172 -2.97 7.97 -26.25
C PRO A 172 -4.41 8.02 -25.68
N PHE A 173 -5.20 6.96 -25.87
CA PHE A 173 -6.64 6.97 -25.57
C PHE A 173 -7.01 6.33 -24.24
N THR A 174 -6.05 5.79 -23.48
CA THR A 174 -6.26 5.13 -22.17
C THR A 174 -7.10 5.97 -21.22
N TYR A 175 -6.83 7.28 -21.17
CA TYR A 175 -7.43 8.24 -20.24
C TYR A 175 -8.60 9.04 -20.85
N GLU A 176 -9.07 8.68 -22.03
CA GLU A 176 -10.24 9.33 -22.66
C GLU A 176 -11.51 8.56 -22.31
N TYR A 177 -12.33 9.13 -21.41
CA TYR A 177 -13.56 8.49 -20.90
C TYR A 177 -14.59 8.17 -21.99
N LEU A 178 -14.58 8.87 -23.13
CA LEU A 178 -15.55 8.70 -24.22
C LEU A 178 -14.90 8.32 -25.55
N ASN A 179 -13.63 7.93 -25.55
CA ASN A 179 -12.91 7.61 -26.79
C ASN A 179 -11.75 6.63 -26.55
N ALA A 180 -11.92 5.75 -25.57
CA ALA A 180 -10.98 4.68 -25.28
C ALA A 180 -10.71 3.82 -26.52
N THR A 181 -9.46 3.40 -26.67
CA THR A 181 -9.04 2.43 -27.68
C THR A 181 -8.51 1.21 -26.95
N MET A 182 -8.97 0.02 -27.35
CA MET A 182 -8.57 -1.23 -26.73
C MET A 182 -8.09 -2.24 -27.75
N GLN A 183 -7.23 -3.15 -27.32
CA GLN A 183 -6.67 -4.20 -28.16
C GLN A 183 -6.95 -5.58 -27.58
N ARG A 184 -7.65 -6.42 -28.36
CA ARG A 184 -7.96 -7.81 -28.01
C ARG A 184 -6.78 -8.69 -28.43
N ASN A 185 -6.17 -9.40 -27.50
CA ASN A 185 -5.08 -10.36 -27.77
C ASN A 185 -4.00 -9.78 -28.68
N ARG A 186 -3.89 -10.19 -29.96
CA ARG A 186 -2.94 -9.64 -30.93
C ARG A 186 -3.62 -8.98 -32.12
N ASP A 187 -4.93 -8.76 -32.02
CA ASP A 187 -5.71 -8.14 -33.08
C ASP A 187 -5.39 -6.63 -33.14
N ASP A 188 -5.76 -6.00 -34.26
CA ASP A 188 -5.62 -4.56 -34.43
C ASP A 188 -6.44 -3.80 -33.36
N PRO A 189 -5.93 -2.66 -32.83
CA PRO A 189 -6.66 -1.83 -31.87
C PRO A 189 -8.01 -1.33 -32.40
N VAL A 190 -9.02 -1.37 -31.54
CA VAL A 190 -10.39 -0.91 -31.83
C VAL A 190 -10.74 0.32 -30.99
N SER A 191 -11.15 1.40 -31.65
CA SER A 191 -11.66 2.60 -30.99
C SER A 191 -13.13 2.44 -30.58
N TYR A 192 -13.45 2.84 -29.36
CA TYR A 192 -14.80 2.85 -28.79
C TYR A 192 -15.33 4.27 -28.64
N LYS A 193 -15.02 5.16 -29.61
CA LYS A 193 -15.50 6.54 -29.62
C LYS A 193 -17.01 6.66 -29.38
N GLY A 194 -17.37 7.49 -28.42
CA GLY A 194 -18.74 7.74 -27.97
C GLY A 194 -19.25 6.77 -26.91
N GLN A 195 -18.53 5.68 -26.61
CA GLN A 195 -18.85 4.76 -25.53
C GLN A 195 -18.06 5.10 -24.27
N TYR A 196 -18.64 4.85 -23.11
CA TYR A 196 -18.02 5.19 -21.83
C TYR A 196 -16.98 4.14 -21.44
N SER A 197 -15.73 4.55 -21.21
CA SER A 197 -14.57 3.66 -21.03
C SER A 197 -14.80 2.58 -19.96
N ALA A 198 -15.33 2.95 -18.79
CA ALA A 198 -15.60 1.99 -17.73
C ALA A 198 -16.65 0.93 -18.13
N ASP A 199 -17.67 1.30 -18.93
CA ASP A 199 -18.67 0.37 -19.43
C ASP A 199 -18.06 -0.61 -20.46
N VAL A 200 -17.12 -0.13 -21.28
CA VAL A 200 -16.38 -0.98 -22.23
C VAL A 200 -15.52 -1.98 -21.47
N VAL A 201 -14.70 -1.53 -20.50
CA VAL A 201 -13.86 -2.41 -19.67
C VAL A 201 -14.71 -3.43 -18.91
N ALA A 202 -15.83 -3.01 -18.32
CA ALA A 202 -16.76 -3.90 -17.63
C ALA A 202 -17.31 -5.00 -18.56
N SER A 203 -17.76 -4.63 -19.76
CA SER A 203 -18.23 -5.59 -20.77
C SER A 203 -17.17 -6.62 -21.16
N LYS A 204 -15.90 -6.20 -21.30
CA LYS A 204 -14.77 -7.11 -21.55
C LYS A 204 -14.51 -8.03 -20.36
N ALA A 205 -14.56 -7.50 -19.15
CA ALA A 205 -14.36 -8.27 -17.92
C ALA A 205 -15.40 -9.38 -17.80
N TYR A 206 -16.66 -9.10 -18.11
CA TYR A 206 -17.74 -10.08 -18.11
C TYR A 206 -17.51 -11.19 -19.12
N GLY A 207 -17.08 -10.85 -20.34
CA GLY A 207 -16.76 -11.85 -21.36
C GLY A 207 -15.63 -12.79 -20.92
N PHE A 208 -14.55 -12.24 -20.36
CA PHE A 208 -13.46 -13.06 -19.82
C PHE A 208 -13.87 -13.89 -18.61
N LEU A 209 -14.71 -13.35 -17.73
CA LEU A 209 -15.23 -14.08 -16.59
C LEU A 209 -16.10 -15.26 -17.05
N ASP A 210 -16.92 -15.08 -18.08
CA ASP A 210 -17.72 -16.17 -18.67
C ASP A 210 -16.81 -17.28 -19.26
N GLU A 211 -15.77 -16.92 -20.02
CA GLU A 211 -14.75 -17.86 -20.52
C GLU A 211 -14.04 -18.60 -19.38
N ALA A 212 -13.68 -17.88 -18.31
CA ALA A 212 -12.97 -18.41 -17.16
C ALA A 212 -13.85 -19.37 -16.33
N ILE A 213 -15.11 -19.02 -16.10
CA ILE A 213 -16.13 -19.86 -15.45
C ILE A 213 -16.35 -21.14 -16.26
N GLU A 214 -16.44 -21.05 -17.59
CA GLU A 214 -16.58 -22.22 -18.44
C GLU A 214 -15.37 -23.17 -18.32
N ALA A 215 -14.15 -22.62 -18.35
CA ALA A 215 -12.92 -23.40 -18.19
C ALA A 215 -12.84 -24.05 -16.79
N ARG A 216 -13.27 -23.33 -15.75
CA ARG A 216 -13.30 -23.82 -14.37
C ARG A 216 -14.30 -24.97 -14.21
N THR A 217 -15.52 -24.79 -14.69
CA THR A 217 -16.62 -25.76 -14.51
C THR A 217 -16.46 -27.01 -15.38
N LYS A 218 -15.92 -26.91 -16.60
CA LYS A 218 -15.76 -28.04 -17.52
C LYS A 218 -14.39 -28.74 -17.40
N GLY A 219 -13.34 -27.98 -17.11
CA GLY A 219 -11.95 -28.45 -17.15
C GLY A 219 -11.25 -28.48 -15.80
N ASP A 220 -11.91 -28.09 -14.71
CA ASP A 220 -11.34 -27.94 -13.37
C ASP A 220 -10.08 -27.04 -13.35
N ARG A 221 -9.98 -26.08 -14.28
CA ARG A 221 -8.85 -25.14 -14.38
C ARG A 221 -9.15 -23.86 -13.61
N PRO A 222 -8.35 -23.48 -12.60
CA PRO A 222 -8.53 -22.22 -11.92
C PRO A 222 -8.10 -21.05 -12.81
N PHE A 223 -8.56 -19.85 -12.48
CA PHE A 223 -8.25 -18.64 -13.25
C PHE A 223 -7.78 -17.49 -12.37
N TRP A 224 -7.01 -16.58 -13.00
CA TRP A 224 -6.71 -15.25 -12.50
C TRP A 224 -7.21 -14.22 -13.51
N LEU A 225 -8.08 -13.31 -13.08
CA LEU A 225 -8.65 -12.26 -13.93
C LEU A 225 -8.32 -10.88 -13.35
N GLY A 226 -7.52 -10.10 -14.08
CA GLY A 226 -7.27 -8.69 -13.79
C GLY A 226 -8.29 -7.77 -14.47
N ILE A 227 -8.92 -6.88 -13.71
CA ILE A 227 -9.89 -5.90 -14.20
C ILE A 227 -9.40 -4.52 -13.75
N ALA A 228 -8.86 -3.74 -14.70
CA ALA A 228 -8.18 -2.48 -14.40
C ALA A 228 -8.83 -1.27 -15.07
N PRO A 229 -10.02 -0.83 -14.62
CA PRO A 229 -10.66 0.38 -15.14
C PRO A 229 -9.79 1.60 -14.83
N MET A 230 -9.81 2.59 -15.74
CA MET A 230 -9.08 3.86 -15.57
C MET A 230 -9.76 4.83 -14.59
N ALA A 231 -11.04 4.64 -14.26
CA ALA A 231 -11.68 5.52 -13.29
C ALA A 231 -11.12 5.28 -11.87
N PRO A 232 -10.93 6.33 -11.03
CA PRO A 232 -11.36 7.72 -11.23
C PRO A 232 -10.27 8.70 -11.70
N HIS A 233 -9.22 8.24 -12.39
CA HIS A 233 -8.17 9.11 -12.95
C HIS A 233 -8.74 10.28 -13.77
N SER A 234 -8.03 11.42 -13.82
CA SER A 234 -8.37 12.55 -14.68
C SER A 234 -8.63 12.16 -16.14
N ASN A 235 -9.48 12.93 -16.81
CA ASN A 235 -9.66 12.78 -18.25
C ASN A 235 -8.54 13.53 -18.98
N ASN A 236 -7.74 12.80 -19.77
CA ASN A 236 -6.56 13.36 -20.42
C ASN A 236 -6.72 13.37 -21.94
N HIS A 237 -6.38 14.50 -22.55
CA HIS A 237 -6.26 14.62 -24.00
C HIS A 237 -4.81 14.95 -24.36
N HIS A 238 -4.15 14.03 -25.06
CA HIS A 238 -2.77 14.22 -25.50
C HIS A 238 -2.75 15.09 -26.76
N ASN A 239 -2.13 16.27 -26.66
CA ASN A 239 -2.04 17.22 -27.77
C ASN A 239 -0.91 16.85 -28.75
N GLU A 240 0.05 16.05 -28.30
CA GLU A 240 1.23 15.60 -29.04
C GLU A 240 1.49 14.12 -28.78
N ARG A 241 2.10 13.41 -29.74
CA ARG A 241 2.47 11.99 -29.55
C ARG A 241 3.56 11.90 -28.48
N SER A 242 3.26 11.27 -27.35
CA SER A 242 4.08 11.32 -26.12
C SER A 242 5.29 10.37 -26.10
N ILE A 243 5.62 9.72 -27.22
CA ILE A 243 6.62 8.65 -27.28
C ILE A 243 8.07 9.19 -27.27
N ASP A 244 8.25 10.47 -27.58
CA ASP A 244 9.59 11.04 -27.83
C ASP A 244 10.30 11.53 -26.54
N GLY A 245 9.67 11.37 -25.38
CA GLY A 245 10.24 11.74 -24.07
C GLY A 245 10.33 13.25 -23.79
N ASN A 246 9.88 14.11 -24.70
CA ASN A 246 9.89 15.57 -24.53
C ASN A 246 8.54 16.08 -24.00
N PHE A 247 8.22 15.74 -22.76
CA PHE A 247 6.98 16.15 -22.11
C PHE A 247 7.04 17.61 -21.63
N THR A 248 6.01 18.40 -21.96
CA THR A 248 5.83 19.79 -21.52
C THR A 248 4.44 19.98 -20.94
N GLU A 249 4.19 21.11 -20.26
CA GLU A 249 2.86 21.50 -19.75
C GLU A 249 1.78 21.53 -20.84
N LYS A 250 2.15 21.60 -22.12
CA LYS A 250 1.23 21.63 -23.27
C LYS A 250 1.00 20.26 -23.89
N SER A 251 1.78 19.26 -23.52
CA SER A 251 1.72 17.92 -24.12
C SER A 251 0.42 17.19 -23.77
N VAL A 252 -0.20 17.52 -22.64
CA VAL A 252 -1.47 16.94 -22.19
C VAL A 252 -2.40 17.98 -21.58
N THR A 253 -3.68 17.89 -21.91
CA THR A 253 -4.74 18.66 -21.24
C THR A 253 -5.46 17.73 -20.27
N MET A 254 -5.44 18.06 -18.98
CA MET A 254 -6.08 17.27 -17.92
C MET A 254 -7.32 17.99 -17.39
N SER A 255 -8.46 17.34 -17.50
CA SER A 255 -9.74 17.83 -16.97
C SER A 255 -10.26 16.91 -15.87
N PRO A 256 -11.24 17.33 -15.06
CA PRO A 256 -11.92 16.42 -14.15
C PRO A 256 -12.40 15.16 -14.88
N PRO A 257 -12.48 14.02 -14.18
CA PRO A 257 -13.07 12.80 -14.73
C PRO A 257 -14.44 13.06 -15.34
N VAL A 258 -14.72 12.46 -16.50
CA VAL A 258 -16.05 12.61 -17.11
C VAL A 258 -16.95 11.55 -16.50
N SER A 259 -18.04 11.94 -15.84
CA SER A 259 -19.03 10.99 -15.32
C SER A 259 -19.84 10.33 -16.45
N ALA A 260 -20.24 9.08 -16.28
CA ALA A 260 -21.24 8.46 -17.14
C ALA A 260 -22.55 9.28 -17.13
N GLN A 261 -23.24 9.33 -18.27
CA GLN A 261 -24.43 10.17 -18.43
C GLN A 261 -25.51 9.86 -17.38
N ARG A 262 -25.65 8.58 -17.00
CA ARG A 262 -26.62 8.11 -16.00
C ARG A 262 -26.32 8.59 -14.58
N HIS A 263 -25.07 8.94 -14.26
CA HIS A 263 -24.62 9.31 -12.91
C HIS A 263 -24.36 10.81 -12.71
N LYS A 264 -24.51 11.63 -13.76
CA LYS A 264 -24.27 13.09 -13.70
C LYS A 264 -24.98 13.84 -12.58
N HIS A 265 -26.14 13.32 -12.14
CA HIS A 265 -27.00 13.95 -11.16
C HIS A 265 -26.60 13.65 -9.69
N LEU A 266 -25.66 12.74 -9.45
CA LEU A 266 -25.29 12.30 -8.11
C LEU A 266 -24.36 13.30 -7.40
N PHE A 267 -24.36 13.24 -6.06
CA PHE A 267 -23.38 13.88 -5.17
C PHE A 267 -23.23 15.40 -5.34
N GLN A 268 -24.27 16.13 -5.74
CA GLN A 268 -24.20 17.55 -6.11
C GLN A 268 -23.65 18.45 -4.98
N ASP A 269 -23.94 18.13 -3.73
CA ASP A 269 -23.56 18.93 -2.57
C ASP A 269 -22.28 18.44 -1.87
N VAL A 270 -21.69 17.35 -2.35
CA VAL A 270 -20.46 16.80 -1.78
C VAL A 270 -19.29 17.73 -2.07
N LYS A 271 -18.38 17.83 -1.09
CA LYS A 271 -17.15 18.63 -1.14
C LYS A 271 -15.96 17.76 -0.76
N VAL A 272 -14.76 18.14 -1.19
CA VAL A 272 -13.54 17.49 -0.69
C VAL A 272 -13.50 17.63 0.83
N PRO A 273 -13.17 16.57 1.59
CA PRO A 273 -13.04 16.66 3.04
C PRO A 273 -12.17 17.85 3.47
N ARG A 274 -12.74 18.73 4.29
CA ARG A 274 -12.08 19.94 4.81
C ARG A 274 -11.28 19.61 6.07
N THR A 275 -10.33 18.71 5.93
CA THR A 275 -9.39 18.29 7.00
C THR A 275 -8.46 19.45 7.39
N PRO A 276 -7.79 19.41 8.56
CA PRO A 276 -6.90 20.49 9.00
C PRO A 276 -5.78 20.85 8.01
N HIS A 277 -5.33 19.87 7.22
CA HIS A 277 -4.31 20.04 6.20
C HIS A 277 -4.89 20.34 4.81
N PHE A 278 -6.21 20.47 4.65
CA PHE A 278 -6.83 20.98 3.43
C PHE A 278 -6.64 22.50 3.35
N ASN A 279 -5.84 22.95 2.37
CA ASN A 279 -5.57 24.35 2.07
C ASN A 279 -5.27 25.24 3.31
N PRO A 280 -4.31 24.84 4.19
CA PRO A 280 -4.07 25.49 5.47
C PRO A 280 -3.65 26.95 5.33
N ASP A 281 -3.92 27.77 6.35
CA ASP A 281 -3.55 29.21 6.37
C ASP A 281 -2.04 29.45 6.33
N ARG A 282 -1.26 28.53 6.89
CA ARG A 282 0.21 28.52 6.79
C ARG A 282 0.64 27.35 5.93
N PRO A 283 1.57 27.54 4.97
CA PRO A 283 2.12 26.41 4.24
C PRO A 283 2.87 25.50 5.21
N ASN A 284 2.81 24.20 4.96
CA ASN A 284 3.61 23.16 5.60
C ASN A 284 4.40 22.38 4.54
N GLY A 285 5.18 21.41 5.01
CA GLY A 285 6.11 20.66 4.20
C GLY A 285 7.34 21.45 3.77
N VAL A 286 8.13 20.87 2.87
CA VAL A 286 9.43 21.42 2.42
C VAL A 286 9.50 21.55 0.90
N SER A 287 10.67 21.93 0.36
CA SER A 287 10.92 22.01 -1.07
C SER A 287 9.92 22.95 -1.77
N TRP A 288 9.43 22.56 -2.94
CA TRP A 288 8.44 23.32 -3.69
C TRP A 288 7.05 23.31 -3.03
N ILE A 289 6.72 22.29 -2.22
CA ILE A 289 5.43 22.16 -1.53
C ILE A 289 5.27 23.26 -0.48
N GLY A 290 6.31 23.50 0.33
CA GLY A 290 6.33 24.57 1.33
C GLY A 290 6.22 25.99 0.76
N GLN A 291 6.30 26.14 -0.57
CA GLN A 291 6.19 27.42 -1.28
C GLN A 291 4.83 27.61 -1.96
N LEU A 292 3.92 26.63 -1.88
CA LEU A 292 2.63 26.70 -2.54
C LEU A 292 1.75 27.82 -1.95
N PRO A 293 1.14 28.67 -2.81
CA PRO A 293 0.23 29.70 -2.34
C PRO A 293 -1.06 29.07 -1.79
N GLN A 294 -1.68 29.74 -0.82
CA GLN A 294 -3.02 29.36 -0.39
C GLN A 294 -4.00 29.48 -1.57
N GLN A 295 -4.85 28.48 -1.74
CA GLN A 295 -5.83 28.44 -2.81
C GLN A 295 -7.01 29.37 -2.49
N ASN A 296 -7.47 30.13 -3.48
CA ASN A 296 -8.64 30.99 -3.34
C ASN A 296 -9.96 30.22 -3.52
N GLU A 297 -11.09 30.85 -3.20
CA GLU A 297 -12.40 30.20 -3.26
C GLU A 297 -12.73 29.62 -4.64
N THR A 298 -12.38 30.31 -5.73
CA THR A 298 -12.61 29.80 -7.09
C THR A 298 -11.89 28.49 -7.37
N ASN A 299 -10.67 28.34 -6.84
CA ASN A 299 -9.91 27.10 -6.95
C ASN A 299 -10.48 26.01 -6.03
N VAL A 300 -10.85 26.37 -4.80
CA VAL A 300 -11.51 25.46 -3.86
C VAL A 300 -12.83 24.90 -4.42
N ASP A 301 -13.66 25.74 -5.04
CA ASP A 301 -14.90 25.33 -5.73
C ASP A 301 -14.61 24.41 -6.93
N TYR A 302 -13.53 24.67 -7.66
CA TYR A 302 -13.09 23.81 -8.75
C TYR A 302 -12.68 22.43 -8.25
N ASN A 303 -11.96 22.38 -7.13
CA ASN A 303 -11.53 21.15 -6.48
C ASN A 303 -12.72 20.33 -5.94
N ASP A 304 -13.77 20.99 -5.43
CA ASP A 304 -15.02 20.32 -5.07
C ASP A 304 -15.68 19.66 -6.28
N GLU A 305 -15.74 20.34 -7.43
CA GLU A 305 -16.29 19.72 -8.64
C GLU A 305 -15.40 18.60 -9.17
N TRP A 306 -14.09 18.72 -9.05
CA TRP A 306 -13.14 17.66 -9.40
C TRP A 306 -13.40 16.40 -8.59
N TYR A 307 -13.56 16.53 -7.27
CA TYR A 307 -13.87 15.43 -6.39
C TYR A 307 -15.25 14.82 -6.66
N ARG A 308 -16.30 15.64 -6.85
CA ARG A 308 -17.62 15.12 -7.27
C ARG A 308 -17.54 14.33 -8.57
N SER A 309 -16.74 14.80 -9.52
CA SER A 309 -16.53 14.14 -10.80
C SER A 309 -15.85 12.77 -10.64
N ARG A 310 -14.85 12.66 -9.77
CA ARG A 310 -14.22 11.38 -9.38
C ARG A 310 -15.24 10.41 -8.77
N LEU A 311 -16.03 10.83 -7.79
CA LEU A 311 -17.07 9.99 -7.17
C LEU A 311 -18.10 9.48 -8.19
N ARG A 312 -18.51 10.34 -9.13
CA ARG A 312 -19.44 9.94 -10.21
C ARG A 312 -18.80 8.99 -11.22
N ALA A 313 -17.51 9.14 -11.51
CA ALA A 313 -16.77 8.24 -12.40
C ALA A 313 -16.54 6.85 -11.82
N LEU A 314 -16.57 6.71 -10.48
CA LEU A 314 -16.53 5.42 -9.78
C LEU A 314 -17.84 4.62 -9.89
N GLN A 315 -18.98 5.25 -10.17
CA GLN A 315 -20.28 4.55 -10.12
C GLN A 315 -20.39 3.42 -11.17
N PRO A 316 -19.93 3.57 -12.42
CA PRO A 316 -19.84 2.44 -13.35
C PRO A 316 -18.87 1.33 -12.92
N VAL A 317 -17.81 1.66 -12.17
CA VAL A 317 -16.90 0.66 -11.59
C VAL A 317 -17.60 -0.11 -10.47
N ASP A 318 -18.40 0.58 -9.64
CA ASP A 318 -19.19 -0.05 -8.59
C ASP A 318 -20.27 -0.97 -9.15
N GLU A 319 -20.98 -0.55 -10.21
CA GLU A 319 -21.91 -1.39 -10.97
C GLU A 319 -21.22 -2.62 -11.57
N MET A 320 -19.95 -2.49 -12.00
CA MET A 320 -19.16 -3.61 -12.49
C MET A 320 -18.83 -4.62 -11.40
N ILE A 321 -18.56 -4.16 -10.18
CA ILE A 321 -18.33 -5.04 -9.03
C ILE A 321 -19.59 -5.88 -8.76
N ASP A 322 -20.77 -5.26 -8.75
CA ASP A 322 -22.04 -5.97 -8.54
C ASP A 322 -22.25 -7.11 -9.54
N GLU A 323 -22.05 -6.82 -10.82
CA GLU A 323 -22.24 -7.78 -11.91
C GLU A 323 -21.20 -8.91 -11.88
N VAL A 324 -19.95 -8.63 -11.50
CA VAL A 324 -18.92 -9.67 -11.27
C VAL A 324 -19.39 -10.65 -10.20
N PHE A 325 -19.87 -10.15 -9.05
CA PHE A 325 -20.36 -11.01 -7.97
C PHE A 325 -21.62 -11.78 -8.36
N ARG A 326 -22.57 -11.15 -9.07
CA ARG A 326 -23.75 -11.83 -9.60
C ARG A 326 -23.36 -13.02 -10.47
N LYS A 327 -22.38 -12.87 -11.36
CA LYS A 327 -21.88 -13.96 -12.22
C LYS A 327 -21.22 -15.08 -11.43
N LEU A 328 -20.42 -14.76 -10.41
CA LEU A 328 -19.83 -15.76 -9.52
C LEU A 328 -20.91 -16.55 -8.76
N GLU A 329 -21.95 -15.86 -8.28
CA GLU A 329 -23.08 -16.46 -7.55
C GLU A 329 -23.91 -17.38 -8.45
N GLU A 330 -24.21 -16.95 -9.68
CA GLU A 330 -24.93 -17.77 -10.66
C GLU A 330 -24.15 -19.02 -11.08
N ALA A 331 -22.83 -18.91 -11.16
CA ALA A 331 -21.94 -20.05 -11.41
C ALA A 331 -21.74 -20.94 -10.18
N GLY A 332 -22.11 -20.49 -8.98
CA GLY A 332 -21.92 -21.23 -7.73
C GLY A 332 -20.46 -21.35 -7.30
N ILE A 333 -19.60 -20.41 -7.71
CA ILE A 333 -18.14 -20.45 -7.44
C ILE A 333 -17.64 -19.29 -6.56
N THR A 334 -18.54 -18.49 -5.99
CA THR A 334 -18.19 -17.36 -5.10
C THR A 334 -17.31 -17.79 -3.93
N ASP A 335 -17.65 -18.89 -3.27
CA ASP A 335 -16.94 -19.38 -2.07
C ASP A 335 -15.62 -20.09 -2.38
N GLU A 336 -15.27 -20.29 -3.66
CA GLU A 336 -13.96 -20.79 -4.12
C GLU A 336 -13.11 -19.71 -4.82
N THR A 337 -13.56 -18.45 -4.81
CA THR A 337 -12.93 -17.35 -5.53
C THR A 337 -12.46 -16.26 -4.57
N TYR A 338 -11.18 -15.92 -4.62
CA TYR A 338 -10.69 -14.70 -4.00
C TYR A 338 -10.96 -13.50 -4.93
N VAL A 339 -11.50 -12.44 -4.36
CA VAL A 339 -11.67 -11.14 -5.02
C VAL A 339 -10.89 -10.10 -4.22
N PHE A 340 -9.95 -9.47 -4.90
CA PHE A 340 -9.07 -8.44 -4.39
C PHE A 340 -9.47 -7.10 -5.01
N PHE A 341 -9.55 -6.04 -4.21
CA PHE A 341 -9.79 -4.68 -4.67
C PHE A 341 -8.67 -3.78 -4.18
N SER A 342 -8.04 -3.04 -5.11
CA SER A 342 -7.02 -2.04 -4.80
C SER A 342 -7.00 -0.92 -5.85
N THR A 343 -6.03 -0.02 -5.72
CA THR A 343 -5.65 0.99 -6.71
C THR A 343 -4.13 1.02 -6.88
N ASP A 344 -3.60 1.63 -7.93
CA ASP A 344 -2.15 1.74 -8.15
C ASP A 344 -1.47 2.83 -7.33
N ASN A 345 -2.19 3.89 -6.96
CA ASN A 345 -1.73 4.90 -6.03
C ASN A 345 -2.91 5.65 -5.43
N GLY A 346 -2.65 6.39 -4.36
CA GLY A 346 -3.60 7.29 -3.75
C GLY A 346 -3.79 8.56 -4.58
N TYR A 347 -4.45 9.55 -3.97
CA TYR A 347 -4.74 10.82 -4.62
C TYR A 347 -5.07 11.91 -3.60
N HIS A 348 -4.57 13.12 -3.84
CA HIS A 348 -4.87 14.31 -3.04
C HIS A 348 -5.62 15.38 -3.86
N ILE A 349 -6.42 16.18 -3.18
CA ILE A 349 -7.06 17.41 -3.68
C ILE A 349 -7.10 18.46 -2.56
N GLY A 350 -6.17 19.41 -2.58
CA GLY A 350 -6.15 20.53 -1.63
C GLY A 350 -5.39 20.27 -0.34
N GLN A 351 -5.17 19.00 0.04
CA GLN A 351 -4.26 18.60 1.11
C GLN A 351 -2.87 19.21 0.90
N HIS A 352 -2.25 19.77 1.93
CA HIS A 352 -0.96 20.47 1.85
C HIS A 352 -0.91 21.63 0.82
N ARG A 353 -2.08 22.18 0.47
CA ARG A 353 -2.30 23.14 -0.65
C ARG A 353 -2.01 22.56 -2.04
N LEU A 354 -1.82 21.26 -2.17
CA LEU A 354 -1.61 20.58 -3.44
C LEU A 354 -2.86 20.68 -4.32
N GLN A 355 -2.65 20.77 -5.64
CA GLN A 355 -3.73 20.65 -6.62
C GLN A 355 -4.09 19.17 -6.83
N PRO A 356 -5.21 18.82 -7.47
CA PRO A 356 -5.54 17.42 -7.74
C PRO A 356 -4.34 16.64 -8.29
N GLY A 357 -3.98 15.50 -7.72
CA GLY A 357 -2.80 14.77 -8.18
C GLY A 357 -2.35 13.64 -7.27
N LYS A 358 -1.12 13.16 -7.55
CA LYS A 358 -0.40 12.13 -6.79
C LYS A 358 1.11 12.44 -6.79
N GLN A 359 1.96 11.44 -6.54
CA GLN A 359 3.43 11.45 -6.52
C GLN A 359 4.09 11.91 -5.21
N CYS A 360 3.36 12.39 -4.20
CA CYS A 360 3.93 12.76 -2.90
C CYS A 360 4.05 11.55 -1.95
N ALA A 361 4.84 11.71 -0.88
CA ALA A 361 5.04 10.69 0.14
C ALA A 361 3.97 10.69 1.25
N TYR A 362 3.07 11.68 1.26
CA TYR A 362 2.00 11.83 2.24
C TYR A 362 0.97 10.70 2.17
N GLU A 363 0.26 10.43 3.26
CA GLU A 363 -0.67 9.28 3.37
C GLU A 363 -1.72 9.28 2.25
N GLU A 364 -2.19 10.45 1.80
CA GLU A 364 -3.17 10.56 0.71
C GLU A 364 -2.72 9.86 -0.58
N ASP A 365 -1.43 9.84 -0.86
CA ASP A 365 -0.84 9.35 -2.10
C ASP A 365 -0.31 7.91 -1.97
N ILE A 366 0.15 7.51 -0.78
CA ILE A 366 0.82 6.23 -0.58
C ILE A 366 -0.04 5.17 0.13
N ASN A 367 -0.97 5.56 1.01
CA ASN A 367 -1.84 4.62 1.71
C ASN A 367 -3.13 4.43 0.91
N VAL A 368 -3.28 3.23 0.36
CA VAL A 368 -4.27 2.96 -0.68
C VAL A 368 -5.32 1.96 -0.21
N PRO A 369 -6.57 2.02 -0.73
CA PRO A 369 -7.57 1.01 -0.44
C PRO A 369 -7.06 -0.39 -0.76
N PHE A 370 -7.19 -1.34 0.18
CA PHE A 370 -6.99 -2.76 -0.10
C PHE A 370 -8.01 -3.60 0.65
N ILE A 371 -8.84 -4.34 -0.10
CA ILE A 371 -9.88 -5.22 0.46
C ILE A 371 -9.79 -6.60 -0.19
N VAL A 372 -9.89 -7.64 0.64
CA VAL A 372 -9.88 -9.03 0.18
C VAL A 372 -11.12 -9.74 0.69
N ARG A 373 -11.85 -10.40 -0.22
CA ARG A 373 -12.88 -11.41 0.11
C ARG A 373 -12.47 -12.73 -0.52
N GLY A 374 -12.67 -13.83 0.19
CA GLY A 374 -12.45 -15.15 -0.39
C GLY A 374 -12.44 -16.27 0.65
N PRO A 375 -12.12 -17.50 0.22
CA PRO A 375 -12.06 -18.67 1.10
C PRO A 375 -11.21 -18.42 2.36
N GLY A 376 -11.80 -18.61 3.54
CA GLY A 376 -11.08 -18.47 4.82
C GLY A 376 -10.67 -17.03 5.20
N VAL A 377 -11.07 -16.01 4.45
CA VAL A 377 -10.88 -14.61 4.84
C VAL A 377 -12.01 -14.19 5.77
N ALA A 378 -11.69 -13.50 6.86
CA ALA A 378 -12.68 -13.06 7.83
C ALA A 378 -13.64 -12.02 7.21
N SER A 379 -14.92 -12.10 7.57
CA SER A 379 -15.97 -11.25 7.02
C SER A 379 -16.18 -9.99 7.86
N GLY A 380 -16.24 -8.83 7.21
CA GLY A 380 -16.54 -7.55 7.84
C GLY A 380 -15.47 -7.08 8.84
N GLN A 381 -14.25 -7.59 8.69
CA GLN A 381 -13.13 -7.29 9.59
C GLN A 381 -12.19 -6.24 8.98
N ARG A 382 -11.36 -5.66 9.84
CA ARG A 382 -10.25 -4.78 9.45
C ARG A 382 -8.97 -5.32 10.09
N THR A 383 -7.85 -5.14 9.41
CA THR A 383 -6.52 -5.41 9.95
C THR A 383 -5.61 -4.23 9.63
N ASP A 384 -4.67 -3.96 10.53
CA ASP A 384 -3.63 -2.96 10.40
C ASP A 384 -2.27 -3.58 10.02
N LEU A 385 -2.30 -4.81 9.50
CA LEU A 385 -1.14 -5.47 8.92
C LEU A 385 -0.50 -4.59 7.85
N VAL A 386 0.76 -4.23 8.07
CA VAL A 386 1.55 -3.46 7.10
C VAL A 386 1.82 -4.32 5.88
N SER A 387 1.42 -3.82 4.72
CA SER A 387 1.58 -4.49 3.44
C SER A 387 1.80 -3.49 2.32
N THR A 388 2.35 -3.97 1.20
CA THR A 388 2.70 -3.13 0.06
C THR A 388 2.32 -3.77 -1.26
N HIS A 389 2.37 -3.00 -2.35
CA HIS A 389 2.22 -3.56 -3.70
C HIS A 389 3.22 -4.67 -4.02
N THR A 390 4.43 -4.65 -3.44
CA THR A 390 5.42 -5.70 -3.67
C THR A 390 5.01 -7.05 -3.08
N ASP A 391 4.07 -7.07 -2.13
CA ASP A 391 3.54 -8.29 -1.50
C ASP A 391 2.48 -9.00 -2.37
N LEU A 392 1.90 -8.33 -3.38
CA LEU A 392 0.76 -8.86 -4.14
C LEU A 392 1.15 -10.06 -5.02
N ALA A 393 2.23 -9.96 -5.82
CA ALA A 393 2.70 -11.07 -6.65
C ALA A 393 2.99 -12.35 -5.84
N PRO A 394 3.80 -12.33 -4.76
CA PRO A 394 4.01 -13.52 -3.94
C PRO A 394 2.72 -14.02 -3.27
N THR A 395 1.79 -13.14 -2.89
CA THR A 395 0.48 -13.54 -2.34
C THR A 395 -0.34 -14.36 -3.34
N PHE A 396 -0.45 -13.90 -4.59
CA PHE A 396 -1.19 -14.63 -5.62
C PHE A 396 -0.56 -15.99 -5.93
N LEU A 397 0.77 -16.08 -5.97
CA LEU A 397 1.47 -17.34 -6.21
C LEU A 397 1.34 -18.32 -5.04
N HIS A 398 1.38 -17.82 -3.80
CA HIS A 398 1.11 -18.64 -2.63
C HIS A 398 -0.31 -19.23 -2.67
N LEU A 399 -1.32 -18.41 -3.02
CA LEU A 399 -2.69 -18.89 -3.21
C LEU A 399 -2.83 -19.90 -4.36
N ALA A 400 -2.03 -19.75 -5.41
CA ALA A 400 -1.95 -20.70 -6.52
C ALA A 400 -1.30 -22.04 -6.14
N GLY A 401 -0.75 -22.16 -4.93
CA GLY A 401 -0.08 -23.35 -4.42
C GLY A 401 1.37 -23.49 -4.91
N VAL A 402 2.00 -22.38 -5.33
CA VAL A 402 3.42 -22.35 -5.64
C VAL A 402 4.21 -22.44 -4.33
N ASP A 403 5.13 -23.38 -4.24
CA ASP A 403 5.92 -23.62 -3.04
C ASP A 403 7.04 -22.58 -2.86
N ASP A 404 7.49 -22.42 -1.61
CA ASP A 404 8.48 -21.40 -1.24
C ASP A 404 9.79 -21.51 -2.04
N ARG A 405 10.27 -22.72 -2.35
CA ARG A 405 11.50 -22.91 -3.13
C ARG A 405 11.34 -22.46 -4.59
N THR A 406 10.14 -22.57 -5.13
CA THR A 406 9.84 -22.03 -6.46
C THR A 406 9.74 -20.52 -6.41
N MET A 407 9.10 -19.95 -5.38
CA MET A 407 8.99 -18.50 -5.21
C MET A 407 10.35 -17.81 -4.99
N GLU A 408 11.29 -18.44 -4.28
CA GLU A 408 12.66 -17.92 -4.08
C GLU A 408 13.37 -17.56 -5.40
N LYS A 409 13.07 -18.27 -6.50
CA LYS A 409 13.67 -18.03 -7.83
C LYS A 409 13.29 -16.67 -8.43
N TYR A 410 12.12 -16.14 -8.06
CA TYR A 410 11.62 -14.87 -8.58
C TYR A 410 12.24 -13.66 -7.87
N LYS A 411 12.93 -13.88 -6.73
CA LYS A 411 13.64 -12.86 -5.95
C LYS A 411 12.73 -11.67 -5.59
N PHE A 412 11.56 -11.93 -5.02
CA PHE A 412 10.63 -10.88 -4.62
C PHE A 412 11.23 -9.95 -3.57
N ASP A 413 10.93 -8.66 -3.68
CA ASP A 413 11.27 -7.64 -2.68
C ASP A 413 10.16 -7.51 -1.62
N GLY A 414 8.97 -8.08 -1.87
CA GLY A 414 7.90 -8.28 -0.90
C GLY A 414 7.74 -9.74 -0.49
N GLN A 415 6.73 -10.03 0.34
CA GLN A 415 6.39 -11.36 0.85
C GLN A 415 4.90 -11.66 0.71
N ALA A 416 4.54 -12.94 0.69
CA ALA A 416 3.12 -13.32 0.66
C ALA A 416 2.41 -12.81 1.93
N MET A 417 1.28 -12.13 1.75
CA MET A 417 0.47 -11.65 2.85
C MET A 417 -0.26 -12.82 3.49
N PRO A 418 -0.29 -12.90 4.83
CA PRO A 418 -1.22 -13.80 5.48
C PRO A 418 -2.64 -13.25 5.21
N LEU A 419 -3.51 -14.07 4.61
CA LEU A 419 -4.92 -13.71 4.35
C LEU A 419 -5.89 -14.46 5.28
N THR A 420 -5.40 -15.51 5.94
CA THR A 420 -6.13 -16.31 6.94
C THR A 420 -5.19 -16.57 8.12
N PRO A 421 -5.69 -16.84 9.35
CA PRO A 421 -4.79 -17.01 10.50
C PRO A 421 -3.90 -18.24 10.41
N ASN A 422 -4.34 -19.26 9.67
CA ASN A 422 -3.57 -20.48 9.44
C ASN A 422 -2.58 -20.34 8.26
N SER A 423 -2.55 -19.20 7.57
CA SER A 423 -1.58 -18.90 6.49
C SER A 423 -0.16 -18.65 7.02
N GLY A 424 0.00 -18.43 8.34
CA GLY A 424 1.24 -17.94 8.95
C GLY A 424 2.32 -18.97 9.27
N ASN A 425 2.22 -20.24 8.85
CA ASN A 425 3.21 -21.24 9.26
C ASN A 425 4.50 -21.22 8.40
N ASN A 426 5.56 -20.77 9.05
CA ASN A 426 6.95 -21.27 8.99
C ASN A 426 7.99 -20.72 7.99
N TYR A 427 7.70 -19.74 7.11
CA TYR A 427 8.76 -19.16 6.25
C TYR A 427 8.90 -17.62 6.26
N PHE A 428 7.87 -16.85 6.60
CA PHE A 428 7.86 -15.39 6.37
C PHE A 428 8.00 -14.50 7.62
N GLY A 429 8.36 -15.06 8.79
CA GLY A 429 8.71 -14.27 9.98
C GLY A 429 7.60 -13.35 10.52
N ARG A 430 7.97 -12.45 11.44
CA ARG A 430 7.13 -11.33 11.89
C ARG A 430 7.03 -10.33 10.73
N ARG A 431 5.83 -9.85 10.41
CA ARG A 431 5.66 -8.84 9.33
C ARG A 431 6.45 -7.58 9.65
N THR A 432 6.83 -6.91 8.57
CA THR A 432 7.71 -5.75 8.60
C THR A 432 6.96 -4.51 9.08
N GLU A 433 7.62 -3.69 9.88
CA GLU A 433 7.12 -2.37 10.29
C GLU A 433 7.28 -1.31 9.20
N HIS A 434 8.20 -1.54 8.25
CA HIS A 434 8.65 -0.52 7.30
C HIS A 434 8.04 -0.69 5.91
N VAL A 435 7.92 0.45 5.22
CA VAL A 435 7.59 0.56 3.82
C VAL A 435 8.57 1.55 3.19
N ASN A 436 9.23 1.11 2.12
CA ASN A 436 10.08 1.96 1.28
C ASN A 436 9.21 2.71 0.26
N VAL A 437 9.33 4.03 0.23
CA VAL A 437 8.58 4.89 -0.70
C VAL A 437 9.56 5.75 -1.49
N GLU A 438 9.44 5.74 -2.82
CA GLU A 438 10.45 6.34 -3.70
C GLU A 438 9.81 7.13 -4.84
N MET A 439 10.47 8.23 -5.23
CA MET A 439 10.06 9.04 -6.37
C MET A 439 11.26 9.72 -7.04
N TRP A 440 11.20 9.88 -8.37
CA TRP A 440 12.22 10.53 -9.18
C TRP A 440 11.60 11.53 -10.16
N GLY A 441 12.41 12.50 -10.59
CA GLY A 441 12.10 13.37 -11.71
C GLY A 441 11.21 14.57 -11.39
N ILE A 442 10.07 14.63 -12.07
CA ILE A 442 9.24 15.83 -12.21
C ILE A 442 7.80 15.46 -11.84
N ILE A 443 7.13 16.36 -11.14
CA ILE A 443 5.67 16.30 -10.90
C ILE A 443 4.97 17.38 -11.72
N MET A 444 3.78 17.04 -12.19
CA MET A 444 2.78 18.00 -12.66
C MET A 444 1.46 17.65 -12.01
N SER A 445 0.89 18.57 -11.24
CA SER A 445 -0.45 18.38 -10.72
C SER A 445 -1.47 18.46 -11.86
N GLU A 446 -2.64 17.88 -11.61
CA GLU A 446 -3.72 17.76 -12.56
C GLU A 446 -4.66 18.96 -12.49
N GLY A 447 -5.36 19.18 -13.60
CA GLY A 447 -6.34 20.25 -13.72
C GLY A 447 -5.75 21.64 -13.97
N LYS A 448 -6.62 22.58 -14.36
CA LYS A 448 -6.22 23.90 -14.88
C LYS A 448 -5.50 24.79 -13.87
N HIS A 449 -5.58 24.48 -12.57
CA HIS A 449 -4.90 25.21 -11.50
C HIS A 449 -3.57 24.56 -11.10
N GLY A 450 -3.31 23.32 -11.51
CA GLY A 450 -2.13 22.52 -11.15
C GLY A 450 -1.16 22.20 -12.29
N GLN A 451 -1.48 22.57 -13.54
CA GLN A 451 -0.62 22.37 -14.71
C GLN A 451 0.64 23.27 -14.71
N VAL A 452 1.48 23.08 -13.71
CA VAL A 452 2.83 23.65 -13.58
C VAL A 452 3.78 22.50 -13.32
N LEU A 453 4.88 22.44 -14.07
CA LEU A 453 5.92 21.44 -13.82
C LEU A 453 6.81 21.87 -12.66
N HIS A 454 6.92 21.02 -11.65
CA HIS A 454 7.90 21.19 -10.57
C HIS A 454 9.08 20.23 -10.80
N PRO A 455 10.24 20.73 -11.30
CA PRO A 455 11.43 19.90 -11.42
C PRO A 455 11.98 19.56 -10.04
N ASN A 456 12.88 18.57 -9.97
CA ASN A 456 13.51 18.10 -8.73
C ASN A 456 12.51 17.50 -7.72
N HIS A 457 11.41 16.93 -8.21
CA HIS A 457 10.48 16.14 -7.42
C HIS A 457 11.02 14.72 -7.26
N THR A 458 12.10 14.62 -6.48
CA THR A 458 12.79 13.36 -6.18
C THR A 458 12.95 13.28 -4.68
N TYR A 459 12.59 12.13 -4.11
CA TYR A 459 12.74 11.87 -2.69
C TYR A 459 12.91 10.37 -2.42
N LYS A 460 13.46 10.06 -1.25
CA LYS A 460 13.42 8.74 -0.63
C LYS A 460 12.70 8.88 0.70
N ALA A 461 11.72 8.01 0.95
CA ALA A 461 10.89 8.07 2.12
C ALA A 461 10.78 6.69 2.78
N LEU A 462 10.66 6.74 4.10
CA LEU A 462 10.52 5.62 5.00
C LEU A 462 9.24 5.81 5.79
N ARG A 463 8.30 4.90 5.58
CA ARG A 463 7.07 4.83 6.35
C ARG A 463 7.18 3.68 7.35
N LEU A 464 7.07 3.98 8.64
CA LEU A 464 7.22 3.00 9.73
C LEU A 464 5.96 2.94 10.57
N VAL A 465 5.47 1.72 10.80
CA VAL A 465 4.33 1.45 11.66
C VAL A 465 4.66 0.28 12.58
N GLY A 466 4.85 0.60 13.85
CA GLY A 466 4.97 -0.36 14.93
C GLY A 466 3.75 -0.33 15.85
N GLU A 467 3.94 -0.89 17.03
CA GLU A 467 2.91 -0.99 18.07
C GLU A 467 2.52 0.39 18.63
N ASP A 468 3.48 1.30 18.79
CA ASP A 468 3.28 2.61 19.43
C ASP A 468 3.93 3.78 18.66
N TYR A 469 4.63 3.50 17.54
CA TYR A 469 5.15 4.50 16.62
C TYR A 469 4.53 4.37 15.24
N ASN A 470 4.33 5.52 14.61
CA ASN A 470 3.69 5.65 13.32
C ASN A 470 4.32 6.83 12.59
N LEU A 471 5.44 6.60 11.89
CA LEU A 471 6.31 7.65 11.40
C LEU A 471 6.32 7.71 9.87
N LEU A 472 6.43 8.93 9.33
CA LEU A 472 6.86 9.18 7.96
C LEU A 472 8.14 10.02 8.00
N TYR A 473 9.21 9.50 7.40
CA TYR A 473 10.49 10.19 7.25
C TYR A 473 10.86 10.32 5.79
N THR A 474 11.07 11.54 5.30
CA THR A 474 11.33 11.81 3.88
C THR A 474 12.57 12.67 3.72
N VAL A 475 13.45 12.28 2.80
CA VAL A 475 14.61 13.06 2.36
C VAL A 475 14.38 13.51 0.92
N TRP A 476 14.31 14.82 0.72
CA TRP A 476 14.09 15.42 -0.59
C TRP A 476 15.40 15.70 -1.31
N CYS A 477 15.33 15.79 -2.63
CA CYS A 477 16.48 16.16 -3.44
C CYS A 477 17.00 17.59 -3.19
N SER A 478 16.18 18.47 -2.60
CA SER A 478 16.65 19.76 -2.07
C SER A 478 17.51 19.63 -0.80
N ASN A 479 17.73 18.40 -0.30
CA ASN A 479 18.32 18.06 0.99
C ASN A 479 17.51 18.54 2.20
N GLU A 480 16.29 19.01 1.98
CA GLU A 480 15.31 19.23 3.03
C GLU A 480 14.70 17.90 3.45
N HIS A 481 14.23 17.85 4.69
CA HIS A 481 13.75 16.63 5.32
C HIS A 481 12.41 16.86 5.97
N GLU A 482 11.63 15.80 6.05
CA GLU A 482 10.37 15.77 6.77
C GLU A 482 10.34 14.59 7.72
N LEU A 483 9.83 14.82 8.93
CA LEU A 483 9.54 13.78 9.91
C LEU A 483 8.20 14.07 10.55
N TYR A 484 7.23 13.18 10.38
CA TYR A 484 5.90 13.27 10.98
C TYR A 484 5.65 12.08 11.90
N ASP A 485 5.01 12.33 13.04
CA ASP A 485 4.46 11.29 13.94
C ASP A 485 2.94 11.27 13.78
N LEU A 486 2.45 10.33 12.97
CA LEU A 486 1.05 10.23 12.56
C LEU A 486 0.14 9.74 13.71
N ASN A 487 0.69 9.24 14.82
CA ASN A 487 -0.12 8.97 16.01
C ASN A 487 -0.59 10.28 16.68
N ARG A 488 0.19 11.36 16.55
CA ARG A 488 -0.10 12.68 17.15
C ARG A 488 -0.55 13.70 16.11
N ASP A 489 -0.04 13.58 14.89
CA ASP A 489 -0.28 14.46 13.76
C ASP A 489 -0.72 13.63 12.53
N PRO A 490 -1.95 13.08 12.55
CA PRO A 490 -2.48 12.26 11.45
C PRO A 490 -2.71 13.06 10.15
N TRP A 491 -2.36 14.35 10.15
CA TRP A 491 -2.55 15.28 9.04
C TRP A 491 -1.22 15.86 8.53
N GLU A 492 -0.10 15.39 9.07
CA GLU A 492 1.25 15.70 8.57
C GLU A 492 1.52 17.22 8.48
N MET A 493 1.08 17.95 9.50
CA MET A 493 1.14 19.41 9.60
C MET A 493 2.36 19.93 10.37
N GLU A 494 2.91 19.15 11.30
CA GLU A 494 4.05 19.53 12.14
C GLU A 494 5.28 18.71 11.78
N ASN A 495 6.15 19.27 10.93
CA ASN A 495 7.43 18.65 10.64
C ASN A 495 8.35 18.70 11.89
N LEU A 496 8.63 17.53 12.45
CA LEU A 496 9.47 17.34 13.63
C LEU A 496 10.97 17.43 13.31
N TYR A 497 11.36 17.32 12.04
CA TYR A 497 12.76 17.31 11.65
C TYR A 497 13.47 18.59 12.06
N THR A 498 14.40 18.46 12.99
CA THR A 498 15.24 19.56 13.46
C THR A 498 16.60 19.00 13.83
N ARG A 499 17.67 19.54 13.23
CA ARG A 499 19.04 19.06 13.48
C ARG A 499 19.59 19.44 14.86
N ASP A 500 19.02 20.46 15.49
CA ASP A 500 19.54 21.07 16.73
C ASP A 500 18.51 21.10 17.88
N ASP A 501 17.39 20.35 17.78
CA ASP A 501 16.35 20.35 18.79
C ASP A 501 16.52 19.21 19.79
N ASN A 502 16.28 19.51 21.08
CA ASN A 502 16.25 18.54 22.17
C ASN A 502 14.82 18.05 22.46
N ARG A 503 13.85 18.29 21.58
CA ARG A 503 12.51 17.69 21.64
C ARG A 503 12.65 16.17 21.83
N ILE A 504 11.86 15.65 22.76
CA ILE A 504 11.84 14.24 23.14
C ILE A 504 10.52 13.63 22.68
N LEU A 505 10.62 12.54 21.92
CA LEU A 505 9.51 11.63 21.66
C LEU A 505 9.50 10.53 22.72
N SER A 506 8.30 10.07 23.06
CA SER A 506 8.08 9.05 24.07
C SER A 506 7.38 7.87 23.42
N PHE A 507 8.05 6.73 23.43
CA PHE A 507 7.53 5.44 23.02
C PHE A 507 7.21 4.62 24.27
N VAL A 508 6.12 3.86 24.25
CA VAL A 508 5.75 2.93 25.33
C VAL A 508 6.58 1.67 25.12
N GLU A 509 7.47 1.34 26.06
CA GLU A 509 8.22 0.08 25.98
C GLU A 509 7.23 -1.08 26.13
N THR A 510 7.05 -1.86 25.06
CA THR A 510 6.25 -3.06 25.14
C THR A 510 7.16 -4.17 25.64
N SER A 511 6.88 -4.65 26.84
CA SER A 511 7.69 -5.70 27.46
C SER A 511 7.59 -6.96 26.61
N LYS A 512 8.53 -7.16 25.67
CA LYS A 512 8.77 -8.45 25.01
C LYS A 512 9.19 -9.41 26.12
N GLY A 513 8.21 -10.12 26.70
CA GLY A 513 8.42 -11.06 27.79
C GLY A 513 9.55 -12.03 27.43
N SER A 514 10.57 -12.10 28.29
CA SER A 514 11.70 -13.01 28.19
C SER A 514 11.19 -14.44 27.94
N LYS A 515 11.34 -14.96 26.72
CA LYS A 515 11.18 -16.40 26.47
C LYS A 515 12.41 -17.10 27.02
N GLU A 516 12.34 -17.49 28.29
CA GLU A 516 13.24 -18.52 28.81
C GLU A 516 13.07 -19.78 27.96
N MET A 517 14.15 -20.16 27.28
CA MET A 517 14.27 -21.37 26.50
C MET A 517 14.36 -22.57 27.45
N ASN A 518 13.20 -23.10 27.88
CA ASN A 518 13.17 -24.37 28.59
C ASN A 518 13.28 -25.52 27.59
N SER A 519 14.46 -26.15 27.59
CA SER A 519 14.74 -27.40 26.91
C SER A 519 13.87 -28.52 27.49
N VAL A 520 12.88 -28.96 26.73
CA VAL A 520 12.16 -30.20 27.05
C VAL A 520 13.01 -31.36 26.59
N THR A 521 13.68 -32.00 27.55
CA THR A 521 14.21 -33.36 27.38
C THR A 521 13.06 -34.34 27.62
N SER A 522 12.95 -35.29 26.68
CA SER A 522 12.07 -36.45 26.74
C SER A 522 12.44 -37.36 27.90
N GLU A 523 11.46 -37.84 28.66
CA GLU A 523 11.35 -39.25 29.08
C GLU A 523 10.03 -39.51 29.85
N ASP A 524 9.29 -40.49 29.34
CA ASP A 524 8.59 -41.59 30.01
C ASP A 524 7.44 -41.38 31.03
N HIS A 525 6.28 -41.88 30.55
CA HIS A 525 5.40 -42.89 31.15
C HIS A 525 4.61 -42.67 32.47
N GLU A 526 3.32 -43.02 32.32
CA GLU A 526 2.41 -43.69 33.27
C GLU A 526 1.54 -42.88 34.26
N SER A 527 0.25 -42.85 33.87
CA SER A 527 -0.88 -43.46 34.60
C SER A 527 -1.73 -42.61 35.57
N ILE A 528 -3.03 -42.59 35.22
CA ILE A 528 -4.20 -42.91 36.07
C ILE A 528 -4.76 -41.85 37.07
N SER A 529 -5.94 -41.36 36.66
CA SER A 529 -7.22 -41.21 37.38
C SER A 529 -7.48 -40.16 38.48
N GLN A 530 -8.54 -39.39 38.18
CA GLN A 530 -9.79 -39.17 38.94
C GLN A 530 -9.82 -38.27 40.20
N ASP A 531 -10.81 -37.37 40.11
CA ASP A 531 -11.75 -36.93 41.14
C ASP A 531 -11.40 -35.80 42.14
N SER A 532 -11.94 -34.62 41.81
CA SER A 532 -13.08 -33.99 42.52
C SER A 532 -12.89 -33.20 43.84
N PHE A 533 -13.67 -32.11 43.92
CA PHE A 533 -14.15 -31.36 45.11
C PHE A 533 -13.24 -30.34 45.86
N ARG A 534 -13.45 -29.06 45.52
CA ARG A 534 -13.95 -27.89 46.32
C ARG A 534 -13.93 -27.91 47.89
N PRO A 535 -13.96 -26.71 48.54
CA PRO A 535 -12.89 -26.17 49.38
C PRO A 535 -13.27 -26.03 50.87
N THR A 536 -12.28 -25.82 51.76
CA THR A 536 -12.51 -25.21 53.09
C THR A 536 -11.27 -24.45 53.58
N PHE A 537 -11.52 -23.26 54.15
CA PHE A 537 -10.58 -22.39 54.85
C PHE A 537 -10.43 -22.83 56.32
N THR A 538 -9.23 -22.75 56.90
CA THR A 538 -8.92 -21.99 58.14
C THR A 538 -7.42 -22.00 58.49
N GLU A 539 -7.02 -20.93 59.17
CA GLU A 539 -5.70 -20.37 59.45
C GLU A 539 -4.77 -21.23 60.33
N ALA A 540 -3.45 -21.13 60.10
CA ALA A 540 -2.46 -20.66 61.09
C ALA A 540 -1.03 -20.57 60.49
N ASN A 541 -0.40 -19.41 60.71
CA ASN A 541 0.99 -18.97 60.52
C ASN A 541 2.09 -20.03 60.32
N GLU A 542 2.99 -19.79 59.36
CA GLU A 542 4.41 -19.43 59.62
C GLU A 542 5.18 -19.06 58.33
N ASN A 543 5.58 -17.78 58.26
CA ASN A 543 6.79 -17.20 57.65
C ASN A 543 7.39 -17.79 56.35
N VAL A 544 7.10 -17.14 55.21
CA VAL A 544 8.14 -16.77 54.21
C VAL A 544 7.77 -15.42 53.60
N ASP A 545 8.64 -14.43 53.77
CA ASP A 545 8.55 -13.08 53.23
C ASP A 545 8.84 -13.07 51.73
N TYR A 546 7.80 -12.85 50.91
CA TYR A 546 7.91 -12.49 49.50
C TYR A 546 7.35 -11.07 49.32
N THR A 547 8.13 -10.06 49.72
CA THR A 547 7.84 -8.66 49.36
C THR A 547 8.91 -8.12 48.41
N LYS A 548 8.67 -8.31 47.11
CA LYS A 548 8.98 -7.35 46.02
C LYS A 548 8.52 -7.95 44.69
N ARG A 549 7.22 -7.86 44.42
CA ARG A 549 6.72 -7.81 43.05
C ARG A 549 6.89 -6.35 42.64
N SER A 550 7.87 -6.06 41.79
CA SER A 550 7.91 -4.75 41.13
C SER A 550 6.72 -4.69 40.18
N ASP A 551 5.74 -3.86 40.51
CA ASP A 551 4.92 -3.21 39.49
C ASP A 551 5.90 -2.42 38.61
N THR A 552 6.40 -3.03 37.54
CA THR A 552 6.99 -2.27 36.44
C THR A 552 5.84 -1.85 35.56
N SER A 553 5.30 -0.66 35.84
CA SER A 553 4.66 0.16 34.80
C SER A 553 5.59 0.19 33.57
N PRO A 554 5.05 0.10 32.33
CA PRO A 554 5.89 0.15 31.13
C PRO A 554 6.77 1.39 31.21
N GLU A 555 8.09 1.21 31.13
CA GLU A 555 9.00 2.35 31.08
C GLU A 555 8.77 3.04 29.72
N ASN A 556 8.66 4.37 29.71
CA ASN A 556 8.56 5.08 28.46
C ASN A 556 9.97 5.30 27.92
N VAL A 557 10.31 4.72 26.76
CA VAL A 557 11.55 5.02 26.06
C VAL A 557 11.44 6.45 25.50
N THR A 558 12.22 7.36 26.08
CA THR A 558 12.33 8.73 25.60
C THR A 558 13.51 8.87 24.64
N VAL A 559 13.28 9.39 23.43
CA VAL A 559 14.34 9.62 22.44
C VAL A 559 14.35 11.06 21.94
N SER A 560 15.54 11.64 21.77
CA SER A 560 15.70 12.93 21.09
C SER A 560 15.55 12.79 19.58
N ILE A 561 15.08 13.84 18.91
CA ILE A 561 14.92 13.84 17.44
C ILE A 561 16.24 13.51 16.70
N PRO A 562 17.41 14.08 17.03
CA PRO A 562 18.67 13.71 16.36
C PRO A 562 19.06 12.24 16.54
N ARG A 563 18.79 11.68 17.72
CA ARG A 563 19.05 10.26 18.02
C ARG A 563 18.16 9.35 17.18
N LEU A 564 16.88 9.70 17.02
CA LEU A 564 15.94 8.99 16.14
C LEU A 564 16.35 9.10 14.66
N ILE A 565 16.63 10.31 14.18
CA ILE A 565 17.02 10.56 12.76
C ILE A 565 18.20 9.68 12.34
N SER A 566 19.20 9.50 13.21
CA SER A 566 20.38 8.68 12.88
C SER A 566 20.01 7.22 12.55
N ARG A 567 18.99 6.66 13.21
CA ARG A 567 18.46 5.31 12.91
C ARG A 567 17.63 5.29 11.63
N LEU A 568 16.76 6.28 11.46
CA LEU A 568 15.91 6.40 10.26
C LEU A 568 16.75 6.58 8.99
N ASP A 569 17.79 7.42 9.04
CA ASP A 569 18.76 7.59 7.95
C ASP A 569 19.47 6.28 7.63
N THR A 570 19.93 5.56 8.66
CA THR A 570 20.63 4.29 8.47
C THR A 570 19.72 3.23 7.84
N LEU A 571 18.47 3.14 8.30
CA LEU A 571 17.49 2.23 7.72
C LEU A 571 17.16 2.61 6.26
N LEU A 572 17.01 3.90 5.98
CA LEU A 572 16.76 4.41 4.63
C LEU A 572 17.93 4.12 3.67
N ILE A 573 19.17 4.12 4.15
CA ILE A 573 20.35 3.72 3.35
C ILE A 573 20.23 2.27 2.87
N VAL A 574 19.71 1.37 3.70
CA VAL A 574 19.47 -0.02 3.30
C VAL A 574 18.37 -0.09 2.25
N LEU A 575 17.25 0.61 2.50
CA LEU A 575 16.04 0.47 1.71
C LEU A 575 16.13 1.11 0.32
N LYS A 576 16.88 2.21 0.15
CA LYS A 576 17.00 2.91 -1.15
C LYS A 576 17.60 2.05 -2.28
N THR A 577 18.28 0.95 -1.94
CA THR A 577 18.92 0.04 -2.88
C THR A 577 18.75 -1.43 -2.50
N CYS A 578 17.78 -1.75 -1.63
CA CYS A 578 17.58 -3.11 -1.13
C CYS A 578 17.25 -4.09 -2.26
N LYS A 579 17.58 -5.37 -2.10
CA LYS A 579 17.10 -6.44 -2.99
C LYS A 579 16.63 -7.65 -2.20
N GLY A 580 15.54 -8.24 -2.65
CA GLY A 580 15.02 -9.49 -2.10
C GLY A 580 14.75 -9.40 -0.61
N ARG A 581 15.35 -10.32 0.15
CA ARG A 581 15.20 -10.38 1.62
C ARG A 581 15.62 -9.08 2.31
N GLN A 582 16.58 -8.32 1.78
CA GLN A 582 16.98 -7.04 2.38
C GLN A 582 15.84 -6.02 2.40
N CYS A 583 14.93 -6.07 1.42
CA CYS A 583 13.78 -5.17 1.38
C CYS A 583 12.73 -5.51 2.44
N THR A 584 12.73 -6.75 2.94
CA THR A 584 11.78 -7.19 3.98
C THR A 584 12.43 -7.40 5.34
N HIS A 585 13.75 -7.52 5.42
CA HIS A 585 14.48 -7.66 6.68
C HIS A 585 15.69 -6.72 6.70
N PRO A 586 15.48 -5.40 6.56
CA PRO A 586 16.56 -4.44 6.47
C PRO A 586 17.37 -4.35 7.78
N TRP A 587 16.74 -4.66 8.93
CA TRP A 587 17.45 -4.71 10.21
C TRP A 587 18.48 -5.84 10.29
N GLU A 588 18.21 -7.00 9.68
CA GLU A 588 19.19 -8.10 9.58
C GLU A 588 20.44 -7.71 8.78
N VAL A 589 20.32 -6.73 7.87
CA VAL A 589 21.48 -6.19 7.14
C VAL A 589 22.37 -5.37 8.07
N LEU A 590 21.78 -4.64 9.00
CA LEU A 590 22.49 -3.80 9.97
C LEU A 590 23.01 -4.59 11.17
N HIS A 591 22.23 -5.58 11.61
CA HIS A 591 22.39 -6.38 12.82
C HIS A 591 22.23 -7.89 12.49
N PRO A 592 23.25 -8.53 11.90
CA PRO A 592 23.16 -9.91 11.40
C PRO A 592 22.99 -10.96 12.51
N GLU A 593 23.36 -10.64 13.76
CA GLU A 593 23.19 -11.52 14.92
C GLU A 593 21.72 -11.52 15.44
N GLY A 594 20.86 -10.65 14.91
CA GLY A 594 19.42 -10.62 15.21
C GLY A 594 19.05 -9.93 16.52
N ASP A 595 19.96 -9.11 17.08
CA ASP A 595 19.78 -8.27 18.26
C ASP A 595 18.84 -7.08 18.02
N VAL A 596 18.64 -6.68 16.76
CA VAL A 596 17.68 -5.64 16.34
C VAL A 596 16.74 -6.19 15.28
N GLN A 597 15.43 -6.19 15.56
CA GLN A 597 14.40 -6.65 14.63
C GLN A 597 13.43 -5.54 14.20
N ASP A 598 13.37 -4.47 14.98
CA ASP A 598 12.51 -3.32 14.74
C ASP A 598 13.13 -2.01 15.28
N LEU A 599 12.46 -0.88 15.05
CA LEU A 599 12.90 0.42 15.54
C LEU A 599 13.03 0.47 17.08
N HIS A 600 12.20 -0.27 17.84
CA HIS A 600 12.31 -0.32 19.30
C HIS A 600 13.64 -0.90 19.72
N ASP A 601 14.01 -2.05 19.15
CA ASP A 601 15.30 -2.68 19.45
C ASP A 601 16.46 -1.74 19.05
N ALA A 602 16.34 -1.05 17.91
CA ALA A 602 17.34 -0.08 17.42
C ALA A 602 17.48 1.16 18.34
N LEU A 603 16.46 1.49 19.13
CA LEU A 603 16.46 2.60 20.08
C LEU A 603 17.20 2.29 21.39
N ASN A 604 17.75 1.08 21.56
CA ASN A 604 18.66 0.78 22.66
C ASN A 604 19.92 1.68 22.58
N SER A 605 20.34 2.22 23.73
CA SER A 605 21.52 3.10 23.84
C SER A 605 22.84 2.41 23.52
N ASP A 606 22.91 1.09 23.64
CA ASP A 606 24.10 0.32 23.30
C ASP A 606 24.49 0.46 21.82
N PHE A 607 23.54 0.86 20.96
CA PHE A 607 23.75 1.07 19.53
C PHE A 607 23.95 2.54 19.13
N ASP A 608 23.97 3.48 20.08
CA ASP A 608 24.05 4.92 19.78
C ASP A 608 25.28 5.27 18.94
N GLU A 609 26.47 4.86 19.36
CA GLU A 609 27.72 5.14 18.65
C GLU A 609 27.70 4.55 17.22
N PHE A 610 27.08 3.38 17.04
CA PHE A 610 26.96 2.74 15.73
C PHE A 610 26.14 3.56 14.76
N TYR A 611 24.95 4.01 15.16
CA TYR A 611 24.08 4.80 14.29
C TYR A 611 24.62 6.23 14.07
N GLU A 612 25.29 6.82 15.04
CA GLU A 612 25.85 8.18 14.92
C GLU A 612 26.97 8.28 13.87
N VAL A 613 27.72 7.21 13.65
CA VAL A 613 28.84 7.18 12.67
C VAL A 613 28.43 6.71 11.28
N GLN A 614 27.15 6.41 11.05
CA GLN A 614 26.64 6.03 9.73
C GLN A 614 26.67 7.22 8.78
N GLN A 615 26.68 6.93 7.49
CA GLN A 615 26.42 7.96 6.49
C GLN A 615 24.97 8.44 6.64
N ARG A 616 24.69 9.68 6.22
CA ARG A 616 23.31 10.18 6.14
C ARG A 616 22.89 10.21 4.68
N VAL A 617 21.60 10.03 4.42
CA VAL A 617 21.07 10.15 3.07
C VAL A 617 21.07 11.64 2.68
N TYR A 618 21.65 11.94 1.52
CA TYR A 618 21.64 13.27 0.92
C TYR A 618 21.71 13.13 -0.60
N PHE A 619 21.30 14.17 -1.30
CA PHE A 619 21.29 14.23 -2.76
C PHE A 619 22.34 15.22 -3.27
N GLU A 620 23.23 14.73 -4.13
CA GLU A 620 24.14 15.58 -4.92
C GLU A 620 23.48 16.11 -6.19
N LYS A 621 22.52 15.35 -6.73
CA LYS A 621 21.81 15.64 -7.98
C LYS A 621 20.41 15.02 -7.98
N CYS A 622 19.49 15.69 -8.67
CA CYS A 622 18.12 15.22 -8.86
C CYS A 622 18.00 14.54 -10.23
N GLU A 623 18.06 13.22 -10.24
CA GLU A 623 17.92 12.47 -11.48
C GLU A 623 16.46 12.39 -11.93
N LYS A 624 16.27 12.27 -13.25
CA LYS A 624 14.94 12.17 -13.87
C LYS A 624 14.30 10.79 -13.75
N GLY A 625 15.06 9.82 -13.28
CA GLY A 625 14.65 8.43 -13.04
C GLY A 625 15.76 7.72 -12.29
N TYR A 626 15.56 6.43 -12.00
CA TYR A 626 16.59 5.65 -11.32
C TYR A 626 17.82 5.41 -12.20
N ILE A 627 18.99 5.78 -11.69
CA ILE A 627 20.29 5.59 -12.33
C ILE A 627 21.21 5.02 -11.25
N ALA A 628 21.63 3.77 -11.39
CA ALA A 628 22.35 3.06 -10.32
C ALA A 628 23.63 3.80 -9.88
N GLU A 629 24.36 4.40 -10.82
CA GLU A 629 25.59 5.15 -10.54
C GLU A 629 25.34 6.45 -9.76
N SER A 630 24.08 6.90 -9.68
CA SER A 630 23.67 8.14 -9.00
C SER A 630 23.22 7.92 -7.57
N GLU A 631 23.04 6.68 -7.13
CA GLU A 631 22.49 6.37 -5.80
C GLU A 631 23.57 6.33 -4.70
N GLY A 632 24.86 6.53 -5.05
CA GLY A 632 25.98 6.60 -4.10
C GLY A 632 26.59 5.23 -3.72
N PRO A 633 27.67 5.20 -2.92
CA PRO A 633 28.45 3.99 -2.64
C PRO A 633 27.75 2.92 -1.77
N ASP A 634 28.31 1.70 -1.79
CA ASP A 634 27.78 0.42 -1.30
C ASP A 634 27.47 0.39 0.21
N GLY A 635 26.18 0.40 0.54
CA GLY A 635 25.63 -0.13 1.80
C GLY A 635 25.95 0.61 3.11
N PRO A 636 25.23 0.27 4.20
CA PRO A 636 25.51 0.77 5.54
C PRO A 636 26.78 0.12 6.14
N LYS A 637 27.34 0.65 7.23
CA LYS A 637 28.25 -0.15 8.08
C LYS A 637 27.44 -1.21 8.83
N ILE A 638 28.05 -2.38 9.07
CA ILE A 638 27.42 -3.50 9.81
C ILE A 638 27.89 -3.50 11.25
N TRP A 639 26.96 -3.74 12.18
CA TRP A 639 27.25 -3.84 13.61
C TRP A 639 28.16 -5.04 13.90
N GLY A 640 29.12 -4.89 14.83
CA GLY A 640 30.00 -5.97 15.28
C GLY A 640 31.20 -6.30 14.37
N GLU A 641 31.17 -5.98 13.07
CA GLU A 641 32.26 -6.38 12.15
C GLU A 641 33.35 -5.31 11.91
N GLY A 642 33.20 -4.08 12.41
CA GLY A 642 34.18 -3.00 12.22
C GLY A 642 34.43 -2.59 10.76
N GLY A 643 33.65 -3.13 9.81
CA GLY A 643 33.73 -2.91 8.36
C GLY A 643 32.52 -2.16 7.79
N VAL A 644 32.58 -1.83 6.49
CA VAL A 644 31.42 -1.37 5.70
C VAL A 644 30.70 -2.62 5.20
N GLY A 645 29.38 -2.66 5.33
CA GLY A 645 28.57 -3.75 4.82
C GLY A 645 28.62 -3.82 3.31
N VAL A 646 29.04 -4.97 2.80
CA VAL A 646 28.95 -5.23 1.36
C VAL A 646 27.48 -5.53 1.05
N MET A 647 26.88 -4.80 0.11
CA MET A 647 25.59 -5.19 -0.44
C MET A 647 25.67 -6.65 -0.90
N TRP A 648 24.71 -7.50 -0.49
CA TRP A 648 24.71 -8.96 -0.73
C TRP A 648 24.56 -9.38 -2.22
N ASP A 649 25.23 -8.73 -3.17
CA ASP A 649 25.31 -9.18 -4.56
C ASP A 649 26.45 -10.22 -4.77
N GLU A 650 27.21 -10.61 -3.73
CA GLU A 650 28.27 -11.64 -3.84
C GLU A 650 28.00 -12.98 -3.12
N MET A 651 26.87 -13.17 -2.42
CA MET A 651 26.61 -14.42 -1.66
C MET A 651 25.41 -15.27 -2.11
N ALA A 652 24.86 -15.04 -3.31
CA ALA A 652 23.85 -15.92 -3.88
C ALA A 652 24.20 -16.34 -5.33
N VAL A 653 25.06 -17.37 -5.43
CA VAL A 653 25.14 -18.26 -6.60
C VAL A 653 24.12 -19.39 -6.44
#